data_AF-A0A7C6WET0-F1
#
_entry.id   AF-A0A7C6WET0-F1
#
_cell.length_a   1.000
_cell.length_b   1.000
_cell.length_c   1.000
_cell.angle_alpha   90.00
_cell.angle_beta   90.00
_cell.angle_gamma   90.00
#
_symmetry.space_group_name_H-M   'P 1'
#
loop_
_entity.id
_entity.type
_entity.pdbx_description
1 polymer ?
#
loop_
_entity_poly.entity_id
_entity_poly.type
_entity_poly.pdbx_seq_one_letter_code
_entity_poly.pdbx_strand_id
1 'polypeptide(L)'
;MNGKRFSLGKAPFLRKADLTRENTSGFMLDFMIALAPLIIFGWVKNGLLPFIDNNTNFWGMIYPLILPLAGGAFSFILEFLWYKFIVTNKPINDRLRTTYAPIPGLLLGMIVSVSTPLWVLLIGTIFATVIAKLLFGGFGHNIFNPALVGFLFLTTYSYSGLMSGTTPFGSAGYLNPTEAATIVSGATPMGVFNSDPFTGVSQLIEEYGLLNMFLGFTPGAVAETSALLCLVALIYLLVRKVINWRIPVIYIGTVFVLTYIIGAFNGYAGTLDYALFGIFNGALMFGAVFMATEPVTSPRNPNGKVIYALGLGVITVVFRFASRIPEGVAISILTMNMLTAIIERFATKLRVEPNKRKVVLQYSLVGLLLLGIASFPVVSSIPEKVEAPAYEFEYLSNEQDYTTFNFLYHINDGEAEFVVTTDQSHNILEISNSDYDNDDAKSLIEEIISSNKINNFVISASETVDSLVVVVNTRGFGGNITSTISYDNDFIITDFSVEYNETYHMGEWQEANGHPRDVLPAEIIANQDDLDSVNVIAGATVTSNAIIRAVGVANGYVDYLESIEELTLVSKTQDFETLDFVYIFRNADGKFVVNVNLDGEITSTIDETIKTDVEAVVEANKFTDYIESATEDTLVIKTKAYGNNPAITSTIKFDGEFKIVEYTVVYNESYDSEYNNWDAADGHPKDVIPSQVIENQDDLDEVELVSGATVTSRSILRAAQIALDYLKHLEALNE
;
A
#
# COMPACT_ATOMS: atom_id res chain seq x y z
N MET A 1 -92.70 -7.39 10.98
CA MET A 1 -91.45 -7.62 11.74
C MET A 1 -90.27 -7.19 10.87
N ASN A 2 -89.85 -5.93 10.94
CA ASN A 2 -88.62 -5.46 10.29
C ASN A 2 -87.48 -5.63 11.30
N GLY A 3 -86.60 -6.59 11.04
CA GLY A 3 -85.44 -6.90 11.87
C GLY A 3 -84.47 -5.72 11.92
N LYS A 4 -84.56 -4.92 12.97
CA LYS A 4 -83.53 -3.94 13.32
C LYS A 4 -82.26 -4.72 13.67
N ARG A 5 -81.28 -4.73 12.77
CA ARG A 5 -79.91 -5.19 13.07
C ARG A 5 -79.28 -4.17 14.00
N PHE A 6 -79.27 -4.46 15.30
CA PHE A 6 -78.43 -3.73 16.25
C PHE A 6 -76.98 -4.08 15.93
N SER A 7 -76.20 -3.12 15.40
CA SER A 7 -74.75 -3.27 15.42
C SER A 7 -74.31 -3.19 16.87
N LEU A 8 -73.71 -4.25 17.41
CA LEU A 8 -72.92 -4.15 18.64
C LEU A 8 -71.84 -3.10 18.39
N GLY A 9 -72.09 -1.87 18.83
CA GLY A 9 -71.16 -0.77 18.68
C GLY A 9 -69.90 -1.11 19.45
N LYS A 10 -68.86 -1.58 18.76
CA LYS A 10 -67.50 -1.42 19.27
C LYS A 10 -67.35 0.08 19.48
N ALA A 11 -67.07 0.51 20.71
CA ALA A 11 -66.75 1.90 20.98
C ALA A 11 -65.74 2.37 19.92
N PRO A 12 -65.99 3.47 19.18
CA PRO A 12 -64.98 4.00 18.31
C PRO A 12 -63.88 4.49 19.25
N PHE A 13 -62.85 3.67 19.43
CA PHE A 13 -61.59 4.18 19.92
C PHE A 13 -61.11 5.12 18.82
N LEU A 14 -61.51 6.38 18.88
CA LEU A 14 -60.83 7.48 18.18
C LEU A 14 -59.39 7.44 18.73
N ARG A 15 -58.55 6.64 18.09
CA ARG A 15 -57.15 6.54 18.51
C ARG A 15 -56.52 7.83 18.06
N LYS A 16 -55.57 8.32 18.84
CA LYS A 16 -54.71 9.44 18.43
C LYS A 16 -54.07 9.18 17.05
N ALA A 17 -53.85 7.90 16.71
CA ALA A 17 -53.38 7.41 15.42
C ALA A 17 -54.35 7.61 14.23
N ASP A 18 -55.64 7.86 14.48
CA ASP A 18 -56.65 8.18 13.44
C ASP A 18 -56.63 9.67 13.07
N LEU A 19 -55.87 10.50 13.80
CA LEU A 19 -55.59 11.89 13.42
C LEU A 19 -54.54 11.91 12.29
N THR A 20 -54.73 12.79 11.31
CA THR A 20 -54.07 12.81 9.98
C THR A 20 -52.54 12.89 9.96
N ARG A 21 -51.85 13.00 11.11
CA ARG A 21 -50.39 13.15 11.20
C ARG A 21 -49.68 12.21 12.19
N GLU A 22 -50.39 11.44 13.02
CA GLU A 22 -49.79 10.48 13.98
C GLU A 22 -49.87 9.02 13.49
N ASN A 23 -49.89 8.81 12.17
CA ASN A 23 -49.88 7.50 11.52
C ASN A 23 -48.50 7.20 10.90
N THR A 24 -48.27 5.96 10.49
CA THR A 24 -47.02 5.53 9.85
C THR A 24 -46.68 6.39 8.62
N SER A 25 -47.67 6.92 7.92
CA SER A 25 -47.47 7.77 6.74
C SER A 25 -46.92 9.14 7.11
N GLY A 26 -47.42 9.75 8.20
CA GLY A 26 -46.86 10.98 8.76
C GLY A 26 -45.43 10.79 9.25
N PHE A 27 -45.17 9.67 9.93
CA PHE A 27 -43.81 9.30 10.37
C PHE A 27 -42.83 9.23 9.19
N MET A 28 -43.21 8.51 8.12
CA MET A 28 -42.33 8.32 6.95
C MET A 28 -42.19 9.59 6.12
N LEU A 29 -43.23 10.42 6.05
CA LEU A 29 -43.14 11.73 5.42
C LEU A 29 -42.15 12.64 6.17
N ASP A 30 -42.24 12.71 7.49
CA ASP A 30 -41.31 13.49 8.31
C ASP A 30 -39.87 12.95 8.16
N PHE A 31 -39.69 11.64 8.05
CA PHE A 31 -38.40 11.01 7.77
C PHE A 31 -37.83 11.43 6.39
N MET A 32 -38.65 11.41 5.34
CA MET A 32 -38.24 11.84 4.00
C MET A 32 -37.94 13.35 3.94
N ILE A 33 -38.70 14.18 4.65
CA ILE A 33 -38.44 15.63 4.77
C ILE A 33 -37.07 15.86 5.42
N ALA A 34 -36.72 15.07 6.44
CA ALA A 34 -35.41 15.18 7.10
C ALA A 34 -34.24 14.73 6.21
N LEU A 35 -34.46 13.83 5.24
CA LEU A 35 -33.44 13.40 4.27
C LEU A 35 -33.22 14.40 3.13
N ALA A 36 -34.24 15.17 2.74
CA ALA A 36 -34.15 16.04 1.57
C ALA A 36 -32.98 17.05 1.62
N PRO A 37 -32.71 17.76 2.75
CA PRO A 37 -31.55 18.65 2.85
C PRO A 37 -30.20 17.94 2.64
N LEU A 38 -30.07 16.70 3.12
CA LEU A 38 -28.84 15.90 2.98
C LEU A 38 -28.63 15.49 1.52
N ILE A 39 -29.69 15.10 0.81
CA ILE A 39 -29.62 14.78 -0.63
C ILE A 39 -29.22 16.01 -1.43
N ILE A 40 -29.82 17.18 -1.13
CA ILE A 40 -29.49 18.44 -1.79
C ILE A 40 -28.03 18.82 -1.52
N PHE A 41 -27.57 18.72 -0.27
CA PHE A 41 -26.18 19.00 0.09
C PHE A 41 -25.22 18.06 -0.63
N GLY A 42 -25.51 16.75 -0.66
CA GLY A 42 -24.70 15.76 -1.37
C GLY A 42 -24.59 16.06 -2.87
N TRP A 43 -25.67 16.54 -3.49
CA TRP A 43 -25.65 17.02 -4.88
C TRP A 43 -24.85 18.31 -5.04
N VAL A 44 -25.04 19.30 -4.17
CA VAL A 44 -24.32 20.57 -4.25
C VAL A 44 -22.82 20.34 -4.11
N LYS A 45 -22.40 19.58 -3.09
CA LYS A 45 -21.01 19.30 -2.79
C LYS A 45 -20.34 18.46 -3.88
N ASN A 46 -20.92 17.32 -4.24
CA ASN A 46 -20.23 16.35 -5.10
C ASN A 46 -20.50 16.56 -6.61
N GLY A 47 -21.44 17.43 -6.96
CA GLY A 47 -21.88 17.66 -8.34
C GLY A 47 -21.82 19.13 -8.75
N LEU A 48 -22.54 20.00 -8.05
CA LEU A 48 -22.66 21.41 -8.44
C LEU A 48 -21.36 22.20 -8.26
N LEU A 49 -20.67 22.05 -7.13
CA LEU A 49 -19.40 22.74 -6.87
C LEU A 49 -18.31 22.30 -7.88
N PRO A 50 -18.05 20.99 -8.09
CA PRO A 50 -17.11 20.56 -9.12
C PRO A 50 -17.46 21.06 -10.53
N PHE A 51 -18.75 21.25 -10.83
CA PHE A 51 -19.18 21.78 -12.12
C PHE A 51 -18.88 23.27 -12.27
N ILE A 52 -19.07 24.04 -11.19
CA ILE A 52 -18.71 25.47 -11.15
C ILE A 52 -17.19 25.64 -11.29
N ASP A 53 -16.42 24.73 -10.70
CA ASP A 53 -14.96 24.73 -10.72
C ASP A 53 -14.37 24.14 -12.02
N ASN A 54 -15.21 23.82 -13.02
CA ASN A 54 -14.84 23.21 -14.31
C ASN A 54 -14.13 21.83 -14.22
N ASN A 55 -14.30 21.13 -13.10
CA ASN A 55 -13.74 19.79 -12.89
C ASN A 55 -14.67 18.65 -13.35
N THR A 56 -15.91 18.95 -13.75
CA THR A 56 -16.86 17.95 -14.29
C THR A 56 -17.77 18.49 -15.38
N ASN A 57 -18.32 17.58 -16.18
CA ASN A 57 -19.37 17.83 -17.15
C ASN A 57 -20.77 17.87 -16.51
N PHE A 58 -21.77 18.32 -17.28
CA PHE A 58 -23.19 18.37 -16.86
C PHE A 58 -23.72 17.03 -16.31
N TRP A 59 -23.29 15.90 -16.89
CA TRP A 59 -23.69 14.58 -16.41
C TRP A 59 -23.13 14.26 -15.01
N GLY A 60 -21.87 14.63 -14.73
CA GLY A 60 -21.30 14.47 -13.40
C GLY A 60 -21.92 15.43 -12.38
N MET A 61 -22.37 16.62 -12.81
CA MET A 61 -23.12 17.53 -11.94
C MET A 61 -24.41 16.89 -11.40
N ILE A 62 -25.16 16.17 -12.25
CA ILE A 62 -26.45 15.59 -11.86
C ILE A 62 -26.31 14.19 -11.24
N TYR A 63 -25.19 13.50 -11.45
CA TYR A 63 -25.01 12.11 -11.05
C TYR A 63 -25.21 11.83 -9.54
N PRO A 64 -24.68 12.65 -8.61
CA PRO A 64 -24.91 12.44 -7.19
C PRO A 64 -26.38 12.56 -6.78
N LEU A 65 -27.17 13.34 -7.51
CA LEU A 65 -28.62 13.45 -7.31
C LEU A 65 -29.36 12.22 -7.88
N ILE A 66 -28.88 11.68 -8.99
CA ILE A 66 -29.45 10.49 -9.64
C ILE A 66 -29.30 9.26 -8.73
N LEU A 67 -28.19 9.10 -7.99
CA LEU A 67 -27.92 7.92 -7.18
C LEU A 67 -29.05 7.60 -6.15
N PRO A 68 -29.41 8.49 -5.20
CA PRO A 68 -30.54 8.24 -4.29
C PRO A 68 -31.89 8.05 -5.00
N LEU A 69 -32.15 8.81 -6.06
CA LEU A 69 -33.42 8.77 -6.79
C LEU A 69 -33.60 7.47 -7.57
N ALA A 70 -32.54 7.04 -8.27
CA ALA A 70 -32.49 5.78 -9.00
C ALA A 70 -32.59 4.59 -8.04
N GLY A 71 -31.86 4.62 -6.93
CA GLY A 71 -31.98 3.60 -5.88
C GLY A 71 -33.41 3.48 -5.35
N GLY A 72 -34.05 4.61 -5.04
CA GLY A 72 -35.45 4.64 -4.63
C GLY A 72 -36.41 4.10 -5.70
N ALA A 73 -36.18 4.44 -6.97
CA ALA A 73 -36.97 3.93 -8.10
C ALA A 73 -36.79 2.43 -8.30
N PHE A 74 -35.55 1.91 -8.24
CA PHE A 74 -35.27 0.48 -8.33
C PHE A 74 -35.95 -0.30 -7.21
N SER A 75 -35.84 0.16 -5.98
CA SER A 75 -36.50 -0.43 -4.81
C SER A 75 -38.04 -0.46 -5.00
N PHE A 76 -38.63 0.63 -5.51
CA PHE A 76 -40.06 0.68 -5.82
C PHE A 76 -40.45 -0.33 -6.91
N ILE A 77 -39.68 -0.40 -8.01
CA ILE A 77 -39.94 -1.32 -9.12
C ILE A 77 -39.82 -2.78 -8.66
N LEU A 78 -38.77 -3.14 -7.93
CA LEU A 78 -38.57 -4.49 -7.41
C LEU A 78 -39.72 -4.92 -6.50
N GLU A 79 -40.18 -4.03 -5.62
CA GLU A 79 -41.30 -4.31 -4.74
C GLU A 79 -42.64 -4.42 -5.50
N PHE A 80 -42.85 -3.58 -6.51
CA PHE A 80 -43.98 -3.71 -7.43
C PHE A 80 -43.98 -5.07 -8.15
N LEU A 81 -42.83 -5.48 -8.69
CA LEU A 81 -42.66 -6.77 -9.36
C LEU A 81 -42.92 -7.94 -8.41
N TRP A 82 -42.42 -7.87 -7.18
CA TRP A 82 -42.65 -8.89 -6.15
C TRP A 82 -44.13 -9.08 -5.84
N TYR A 83 -44.88 -8.00 -5.60
CA TYR A 83 -46.31 -8.11 -5.34
C TYR A 83 -47.14 -8.45 -6.57
N LYS A 84 -46.67 -8.10 -7.78
CA LYS A 84 -47.35 -8.46 -9.02
C LYS A 84 -47.21 -9.95 -9.36
N PHE A 85 -46.02 -10.53 -9.17
CA PHE A 85 -45.70 -11.87 -9.67
C PHE A 85 -45.62 -12.96 -8.59
N ILE A 86 -45.26 -12.62 -7.36
CA ILE A 86 -44.99 -13.61 -6.31
C ILE A 86 -46.12 -13.63 -5.27
N VAL A 87 -46.58 -12.45 -4.81
CA VAL A 87 -47.61 -12.36 -3.76
C VAL A 87 -48.89 -11.73 -4.30
N THR A 88 -49.68 -12.52 -5.02
CA THR A 88 -50.87 -12.07 -5.79
C THR A 88 -52.14 -11.91 -4.96
N ASN A 89 -52.11 -12.24 -3.67
CA ASN A 89 -53.33 -12.41 -2.86
C ASN A 89 -54.05 -11.10 -2.46
N LYS A 90 -53.55 -9.91 -2.81
CA LYS A 90 -54.15 -8.60 -2.46
C LYS A 90 -53.92 -7.55 -3.56
N PRO A 91 -54.78 -6.52 -3.66
CA PRO A 91 -54.57 -5.41 -4.60
C PRO A 91 -53.22 -4.73 -4.38
N ILE A 92 -52.42 -4.66 -5.43
CA ILE A 92 -51.03 -4.16 -5.42
C ILE A 92 -50.96 -2.72 -4.89
N ASN A 93 -51.92 -1.87 -5.28
CA ASN A 93 -51.94 -0.46 -4.95
C ASN A 93 -52.04 -0.20 -3.44
N ASP A 94 -52.78 -1.04 -2.72
CA ASP A 94 -52.96 -0.91 -1.27
C ASP A 94 -51.70 -1.32 -0.51
N ARG A 95 -50.96 -2.31 -1.02
CA ARG A 95 -49.67 -2.70 -0.44
C ARG A 95 -48.62 -1.63 -0.65
N LEU A 96 -48.42 -1.15 -1.89
CA LEU A 96 -47.37 -0.17 -2.19
C LEU A 96 -47.52 1.14 -1.40
N ARG A 97 -48.75 1.54 -1.07
CA ARG A 97 -49.01 2.72 -0.23
C ARG A 97 -48.59 2.57 1.22
N THR A 98 -48.48 1.34 1.72
CA THR A 98 -48.25 1.05 3.14
C THR A 98 -46.85 0.52 3.44
N THR A 99 -46.09 0.17 2.41
CA THR A 99 -44.79 -0.49 2.56
C THR A 99 -43.58 0.43 2.37
N TYR A 100 -43.80 1.67 1.94
CA TYR A 100 -42.76 2.70 1.75
C TYR A 100 -41.58 2.17 0.93
N ALA A 101 -41.92 1.59 -0.22
CA ALA A 101 -40.99 0.87 -1.08
C ALA A 101 -39.70 1.62 -1.47
N PRO A 102 -39.69 2.95 -1.69
CA PRO A 102 -38.46 3.64 -2.10
C PRO A 102 -37.36 3.74 -1.03
N ILE A 103 -37.72 3.64 0.26
CA ILE A 103 -36.80 4.02 1.35
C ILE A 103 -35.49 3.21 1.37
N PRO A 104 -35.50 1.85 1.28
CA PRO A 104 -34.26 1.08 1.31
C PRO A 104 -33.28 1.47 0.21
N GLY A 105 -33.77 1.60 -1.03
CA GLY A 105 -32.92 1.98 -2.15
C GLY A 105 -32.49 3.44 -2.13
N LEU A 106 -33.34 4.35 -1.61
CA LEU A 106 -32.98 5.75 -1.44
C LEU A 106 -31.86 5.91 -0.42
N LEU A 107 -31.97 5.26 0.74
CA LEU A 107 -30.90 5.26 1.76
C LEU A 107 -29.63 4.59 1.24
N LEU A 108 -29.74 3.49 0.50
CA LEU A 108 -28.58 2.85 -0.12
C LEU A 108 -27.87 3.81 -1.10
N GLY A 109 -28.61 4.51 -1.95
CA GLY A 109 -28.03 5.48 -2.89
C GLY A 109 -27.38 6.70 -2.22
N MET A 110 -27.69 6.96 -0.94
CA MET A 110 -27.08 8.05 -0.16
C MET A 110 -25.73 7.69 0.49
N ILE A 111 -25.51 6.40 0.75
CA ILE A 111 -24.34 5.87 1.48
C ILE A 111 -23.33 5.14 0.59
N VAL A 112 -23.61 5.03 -0.71
CA VAL A 112 -22.64 4.51 -1.67
C VAL A 112 -21.68 5.62 -2.12
N SER A 113 -20.53 5.20 -2.64
CA SER A 113 -19.56 6.07 -3.30
C SER A 113 -20.18 6.85 -4.47
N VAL A 114 -19.73 8.09 -4.70
CA VAL A 114 -20.19 8.92 -5.82
C VAL A 114 -19.81 8.32 -7.18
N SER A 115 -18.80 7.46 -7.23
CA SER A 115 -18.40 6.78 -8.46
C SER A 115 -19.22 5.52 -8.79
N THR A 116 -20.15 5.12 -7.90
CA THR A 116 -20.85 3.83 -8.01
C THR A 116 -21.73 3.74 -9.26
N PRO A 117 -21.46 2.79 -10.19
CA PRO A 117 -22.29 2.62 -11.38
C PRO A 117 -23.74 2.22 -11.03
N LEU A 118 -24.72 2.72 -11.80
CA LEU A 118 -26.15 2.49 -11.53
C LEU A 118 -26.55 1.00 -11.52
N TRP A 119 -25.88 0.16 -12.30
CA TRP A 119 -26.14 -1.27 -12.33
C TRP A 119 -25.63 -1.98 -11.07
N VAL A 120 -24.53 -1.50 -10.47
CA VAL A 120 -24.04 -1.96 -9.16
C VAL A 120 -25.03 -1.56 -8.07
N LEU A 121 -25.50 -0.30 -8.11
CA LEU A 121 -26.56 0.16 -7.22
C LEU A 121 -27.82 -0.71 -7.35
N LEU A 122 -28.23 -1.08 -8.57
CA LEU A 122 -29.35 -1.98 -8.80
C LEU A 122 -29.15 -3.33 -8.10
N ILE A 123 -27.98 -3.96 -8.22
CA ILE A 123 -27.67 -5.21 -7.52
C ILE A 123 -27.79 -5.03 -5.99
N GLY A 124 -27.23 -3.95 -5.44
CA GLY A 124 -27.37 -3.64 -4.01
C GLY A 124 -28.82 -3.45 -3.59
N THR A 125 -29.65 -2.79 -4.41
CA THR A 125 -31.09 -2.63 -4.14
C THR A 125 -31.87 -3.93 -4.20
N ILE A 126 -31.43 -4.92 -5.00
CA ILE A 126 -32.02 -6.28 -5.00
C ILE A 126 -31.80 -6.93 -3.65
N PHE A 127 -30.57 -6.90 -3.11
CA PHE A 127 -30.29 -7.45 -1.78
C PHE A 127 -31.04 -6.69 -0.69
N ALA A 128 -31.05 -5.35 -0.74
CA ALA A 128 -31.78 -4.55 0.23
C ALA A 128 -33.29 -4.83 0.21
N THR A 129 -33.89 -4.86 -0.98
CA THR A 129 -35.36 -4.90 -1.10
C THR A 129 -35.88 -6.33 -1.08
N VAL A 130 -35.34 -7.19 -1.94
CA VAL A 130 -35.83 -8.56 -2.10
C VAL A 130 -35.40 -9.41 -0.92
N ILE A 131 -34.09 -9.47 -0.66
CA ILE A 131 -33.52 -10.40 0.33
C ILE A 131 -33.80 -9.91 1.75
N ALA A 132 -33.46 -8.66 2.07
CA ALA A 132 -33.52 -8.17 3.45
C ALA A 132 -34.92 -7.73 3.92
N LYS A 133 -35.82 -7.35 2.99
CA LYS A 133 -37.16 -6.87 3.33
C LYS A 133 -38.28 -7.83 2.89
N LEU A 134 -38.33 -8.23 1.63
CA LEU A 134 -39.50 -8.93 1.08
C LEU A 134 -39.55 -10.42 1.44
N LEU A 135 -38.40 -11.11 1.51
CA LEU A 135 -38.35 -12.52 1.95
C LEU A 135 -38.90 -12.72 3.36
N PHE A 136 -38.75 -11.73 4.24
CA PHE A 136 -39.25 -11.79 5.62
C PHE A 136 -40.74 -11.38 5.74
N GLY A 137 -41.42 -11.11 4.63
CA GLY A 137 -42.84 -10.74 4.63
C GLY A 137 -43.12 -9.25 4.38
N GLY A 138 -42.09 -8.44 4.11
CA GLY A 138 -42.21 -7.03 3.75
C GLY A 138 -42.10 -6.07 4.94
N PHE A 139 -42.64 -4.86 4.76
CA PHE A 139 -42.51 -3.78 5.74
C PHE A 139 -42.98 -4.19 7.14
N GLY A 140 -42.16 -3.93 8.16
CA GLY A 140 -42.46 -4.25 9.56
C GLY A 140 -42.07 -5.67 10.00
N HIS A 141 -41.53 -6.49 9.09
CA HIS A 141 -41.09 -7.86 9.39
C HIS A 141 -39.59 -8.08 9.11
N ASN A 142 -38.88 -7.06 8.65
CA ASN A 142 -37.44 -7.14 8.42
C ASN A 142 -36.68 -7.28 9.74
N ILE A 143 -35.77 -8.26 9.80
CA ILE A 143 -34.90 -8.52 10.97
C ILE A 143 -33.74 -7.51 10.98
N PHE A 144 -33.25 -7.17 9.79
CA PHE A 144 -32.12 -6.29 9.56
C PHE A 144 -32.55 -4.99 8.89
N ASN A 145 -31.77 -3.93 9.06
CA ASN A 145 -31.94 -2.72 8.27
C ASN A 145 -31.71 -3.05 6.77
N PRO A 146 -32.71 -2.93 5.90
CA PRO A 146 -32.60 -3.47 4.56
C PRO A 146 -31.56 -2.72 3.69
N ALA A 147 -31.47 -1.40 3.83
CA ALA A 147 -30.48 -0.61 3.09
C ALA A 147 -29.05 -1.03 3.43
N LEU A 148 -28.77 -1.26 4.71
CA LEU A 148 -27.45 -1.69 5.19
C LEU A 148 -27.08 -3.10 4.72
N VAL A 149 -28.04 -4.01 4.57
CA VAL A 149 -27.76 -5.34 3.99
C VAL A 149 -27.31 -5.20 2.53
N GLY A 150 -27.98 -4.35 1.75
CA GLY A 150 -27.54 -4.05 0.38
C GLY A 150 -26.15 -3.43 0.34
N PHE A 151 -25.87 -2.48 1.24
CA PHE A 151 -24.57 -1.82 1.34
C PHE A 151 -23.44 -2.78 1.74
N LEU A 152 -23.68 -3.65 2.73
CA LEU A 152 -22.71 -4.65 3.16
C LEU A 152 -22.40 -5.64 2.03
N PHE A 153 -23.40 -6.02 1.25
CA PHE A 153 -23.19 -6.88 0.08
C PHE A 153 -22.28 -6.23 -0.97
N LEU A 154 -22.52 -4.95 -1.29
CA LEU A 154 -21.70 -4.21 -2.25
C LEU A 154 -20.25 -4.05 -1.80
N THR A 155 -20.05 -3.72 -0.53
CA THR A 155 -18.72 -3.43 0.04
C THR A 155 -17.87 -4.67 0.31
N THR A 156 -18.48 -5.85 0.57
CA THR A 156 -17.72 -7.05 0.95
C THR A 156 -17.43 -8.04 -0.18
N TYR A 157 -18.35 -8.24 -1.13
CA TYR A 157 -18.28 -9.47 -1.94
C TYR A 157 -17.70 -9.34 -3.35
N SER A 158 -17.72 -8.18 -4.02
CA SER A 158 -17.08 -8.04 -5.36
C SER A 158 -16.94 -6.61 -5.91
N TYR A 159 -17.50 -5.57 -5.27
CA TYR A 159 -17.63 -4.23 -5.88
C TYR A 159 -16.80 -3.14 -5.22
N SER A 160 -16.00 -3.42 -4.18
CA SER A 160 -15.14 -2.41 -3.54
C SER A 160 -14.14 -1.78 -4.51
N GLY A 161 -13.52 -2.57 -5.39
CA GLY A 161 -12.65 -2.08 -6.48
C GLY A 161 -13.40 -1.23 -7.52
N LEU A 162 -14.65 -1.58 -7.84
CA LEU A 162 -15.49 -0.82 -8.78
C LEU A 162 -16.10 0.44 -8.16
N MET A 163 -16.24 0.47 -6.83
CA MET A 163 -16.66 1.63 -6.05
C MET A 163 -15.50 2.56 -5.70
N SER A 164 -14.25 2.18 -5.99
CA SER A 164 -13.04 3.00 -5.85
C SER A 164 -12.47 3.49 -7.17
N GLY A 165 -12.93 2.94 -8.31
CA GLY A 165 -12.48 3.35 -9.64
C GLY A 165 -12.87 4.78 -10.04
N THR A 166 -12.15 5.31 -11.03
CA THR A 166 -12.39 6.60 -11.67
C THR A 166 -13.59 6.53 -12.62
N THR A 167 -14.52 7.45 -12.51
CA THR A 167 -15.64 7.57 -13.45
C THR A 167 -15.26 8.39 -14.68
N PRO A 168 -16.02 8.27 -15.78
CA PRO A 168 -15.92 9.17 -16.93
C PRO A 168 -16.19 10.66 -16.63
N PHE A 169 -16.55 10.99 -15.37
CA PHE A 169 -16.86 12.34 -14.93
C PHE A 169 -15.81 12.90 -13.96
N GLY A 170 -14.65 12.24 -13.82
CA GLY A 170 -13.52 12.72 -13.02
C GLY A 170 -13.58 12.37 -11.53
N SER A 171 -14.64 11.73 -11.02
CA SER A 171 -14.67 11.25 -9.63
C SER A 171 -13.90 9.95 -9.48
N ALA A 172 -13.17 9.78 -8.37
CA ALA A 172 -12.38 8.60 -8.05
C ALA A 172 -12.84 8.03 -6.72
N GLY A 173 -13.57 6.92 -6.77
CA GLY A 173 -14.17 6.37 -5.56
C GLY A 173 -15.09 7.35 -4.83
N TYR A 174 -14.84 7.51 -3.53
CA TYR A 174 -15.57 8.44 -2.66
C TYR A 174 -15.14 9.90 -2.82
N LEU A 175 -14.12 10.18 -3.64
CA LEU A 175 -13.68 11.53 -3.94
C LEU A 175 -14.53 12.12 -5.07
N ASN A 176 -15.00 13.35 -4.89
CA ASN A 176 -15.59 14.10 -5.99
C ASN A 176 -14.51 14.57 -6.98
N PRO A 177 -14.87 15.06 -8.19
CA PRO A 177 -13.89 15.42 -9.21
C PRO A 177 -12.90 16.53 -8.81
N THR A 178 -13.29 17.43 -7.90
CA THR A 178 -12.39 18.48 -7.39
C THR A 178 -11.44 17.91 -6.35
N GLU A 179 -11.96 17.11 -5.41
CA GLU A 179 -11.16 16.41 -4.39
C GLU A 179 -10.15 15.45 -5.03
N ALA A 180 -10.55 14.74 -6.09
CA ALA A 180 -9.67 13.83 -6.84
C ALA A 180 -8.53 14.56 -7.57
N ALA A 181 -8.73 15.83 -7.95
CA ALA A 181 -7.71 16.64 -8.61
C ALA A 181 -6.74 17.31 -7.63
N THR A 182 -7.16 17.53 -6.37
CA THR A 182 -6.36 18.24 -5.36
C THR A 182 -5.63 17.33 -4.39
N ILE A 183 -6.11 16.10 -4.15
CA ILE A 183 -5.56 15.20 -3.14
C ILE A 183 -4.57 14.23 -3.79
N VAL A 184 -3.27 14.42 -3.50
CA VAL A 184 -2.16 13.59 -4.02
C VAL A 184 -2.23 12.12 -3.55
N SER A 185 -2.86 11.85 -2.40
CA SER A 185 -2.94 10.50 -1.81
C SER A 185 -4.16 9.67 -2.23
N GLY A 186 -5.17 10.26 -2.87
CA GLY A 186 -6.40 9.56 -3.29
C GLY A 186 -7.24 8.91 -2.18
N ALA A 187 -6.90 9.09 -0.90
CA ALA A 187 -7.52 8.40 0.23
C ALA A 187 -8.59 9.25 0.94
N THR A 188 -9.66 8.61 1.43
CA THR A 188 -10.65 9.29 2.27
C THR A 188 -10.13 9.47 3.70
N PRO A 189 -10.65 10.42 4.51
CA PRO A 189 -10.25 10.58 5.90
C PRO A 189 -10.36 9.29 6.73
N MET A 190 -11.38 8.48 6.44
CA MET A 190 -11.56 7.19 7.09
C MET A 190 -10.60 6.11 6.55
N GLY A 191 -10.17 6.20 5.29
CA GLY A 191 -9.12 5.36 4.73
C GLY A 191 -7.76 5.63 5.37
N VAL A 192 -7.38 6.90 5.50
CA VAL A 192 -6.15 7.33 6.20
C VAL A 192 -6.18 6.92 7.67
N PHE A 193 -7.33 7.08 8.34
CA PHE A 193 -7.53 6.59 9.71
C PHE A 193 -7.33 5.05 9.84
N ASN A 194 -7.61 4.27 8.79
CA ASN A 194 -7.41 2.82 8.87
C ASN A 194 -5.95 2.41 8.66
N SER A 195 -5.19 3.15 7.84
CA SER A 195 -3.75 2.92 7.64
C SER A 195 -2.92 3.43 8.81
N ASP A 196 -3.25 4.62 9.32
CA ASP A 196 -2.62 5.23 10.48
C ASP A 196 -3.68 5.88 11.37
N PRO A 197 -4.18 5.16 12.38
CA PRO A 197 -5.22 5.64 13.28
C PRO A 197 -4.80 6.82 14.15
N PHE A 198 -3.50 7.10 14.33
CA PHE A 198 -3.01 8.07 15.30
C PHE A 198 -2.31 9.25 14.64
N THR A 199 -1.23 9.04 13.89
CA THR A 199 -0.51 10.15 13.27
C THR A 199 -1.28 10.71 12.06
N GLY A 200 -1.94 9.84 11.30
CA GLY A 200 -2.77 10.23 10.16
C GLY A 200 -3.94 11.15 10.53
N VAL A 201 -4.50 11.00 11.75
CA VAL A 201 -5.58 11.87 12.23
C VAL A 201 -5.10 13.30 12.47
N SER A 202 -3.88 13.50 12.96
CA SER A 202 -3.31 14.84 13.15
C SER A 202 -3.18 15.59 11.82
N GLN A 203 -2.64 14.90 10.80
CA GLN A 203 -2.50 15.43 9.44
C GLN A 203 -3.86 15.79 8.83
N LEU A 204 -4.87 14.92 8.98
CA LEU A 204 -6.22 15.19 8.47
C LEU A 204 -6.88 16.40 9.15
N ILE A 205 -6.64 16.59 10.45
CA ILE A 205 -7.17 17.73 11.20
C ILE A 205 -6.49 19.03 10.73
N GLU A 206 -5.20 19.00 10.44
CA GLU A 206 -4.48 20.14 9.88
C GLU A 206 -4.92 20.47 8.44
N GLU A 207 -5.09 19.45 7.60
CA GLU A 207 -5.46 19.60 6.19
C GLU A 207 -6.89 20.12 6.01
N TYR A 208 -7.87 19.47 6.65
CA TYR A 208 -9.28 19.81 6.45
C TYR A 208 -9.81 20.76 7.52
N GLY A 209 -9.34 20.65 8.76
CA GLY A 209 -9.93 21.32 9.90
C GLY A 209 -11.25 20.70 10.39
N LEU A 210 -11.44 20.66 11.71
CA LEU A 210 -12.64 20.11 12.35
C LEU A 210 -13.95 20.80 11.91
N LEU A 211 -13.90 22.09 11.58
CA LEU A 211 -15.08 22.85 11.17
C LEU A 211 -15.56 22.41 9.78
N ASN A 212 -14.64 22.13 8.84
CA ASN A 212 -15.01 21.65 7.51
C ASN A 212 -15.53 20.21 7.58
N MET A 213 -14.95 19.37 8.45
CA MET A 213 -15.50 18.04 8.78
C MET A 213 -16.92 18.13 9.34
N PHE A 214 -17.18 19.07 10.25
CA PHE A 214 -18.50 19.28 10.82
C PHE A 214 -19.54 19.75 9.79
N LEU A 215 -19.12 20.62 8.86
CA LEU A 215 -19.96 21.11 7.76
C LEU A 215 -20.18 20.05 6.67
N GLY A 216 -19.24 19.11 6.51
CA GLY A 216 -19.28 18.01 5.54
C GLY A 216 -18.48 18.24 4.26
N PHE A 217 -17.55 19.19 4.26
CA PHE A 217 -16.61 19.44 3.14
C PHE A 217 -15.38 18.52 3.24
N THR A 218 -15.60 17.24 3.48
CA THR A 218 -14.58 16.20 3.51
C THR A 218 -14.98 15.00 2.67
N PRO A 219 -14.05 14.29 2.01
CA PRO A 219 -14.42 13.20 1.11
C PRO A 219 -15.18 12.07 1.82
N GLY A 220 -16.16 11.47 1.14
CA GLY A 220 -17.03 10.44 1.73
C GLY A 220 -18.24 10.10 0.87
N ALA A 221 -19.20 9.33 1.40
CA ALA A 221 -20.36 8.93 0.61
C ALA A 221 -21.29 10.12 0.27
N VAL A 222 -22.14 9.91 -0.73
CA VAL A 222 -22.86 10.98 -1.44
C VAL A 222 -23.55 11.98 -0.51
N ALA A 223 -24.28 11.52 0.51
CA ALA A 223 -25.16 12.40 1.29
C ALA A 223 -25.05 12.24 2.82
N GLU A 224 -23.97 11.66 3.33
CA GLU A 224 -23.80 11.41 4.78
C GLU A 224 -22.76 12.29 5.47
N THR A 225 -21.94 13.00 4.70
CA THR A 225 -20.74 13.73 5.17
C THR A 225 -21.05 14.91 6.09
N SER A 226 -22.22 15.56 5.96
CA SER A 226 -22.56 16.73 6.79
C SER A 226 -23.11 16.35 8.16
N ALA A 227 -22.26 16.44 9.19
CA ALA A 227 -22.66 16.24 10.59
C ALA A 227 -23.67 17.30 11.07
N LEU A 228 -23.52 18.56 10.62
CA LEU A 228 -24.47 19.64 10.90
C LEU A 228 -25.90 19.30 10.44
N LEU A 229 -26.05 18.88 9.17
CA LEU A 229 -27.37 18.55 8.63
C LEU A 229 -27.97 17.31 9.29
N CYS A 230 -27.15 16.32 9.63
CA CYS A 230 -27.58 15.18 10.45
C CYS A 230 -28.07 15.61 11.84
N LEU A 231 -27.42 16.58 12.47
CA LEU A 231 -27.83 17.13 13.76
C LEU A 231 -29.14 17.93 13.67
N VAL A 232 -29.30 18.74 12.63
CA VAL A 232 -30.56 19.47 12.37
C VAL A 232 -31.70 18.48 12.11
N ALA A 233 -31.45 17.42 11.34
CA ALA A 233 -32.40 16.34 11.12
C ALA A 233 -32.76 15.60 12.43
N LEU A 234 -31.77 15.31 13.29
CA LEU A 234 -31.99 14.73 14.61
C LEU A 234 -32.92 15.61 15.45
N ILE A 235 -32.66 16.92 15.54
CA ILE A 235 -33.49 17.86 16.30
C ILE A 235 -34.91 17.89 15.73
N TYR A 236 -35.05 17.97 14.41
CA TYR A 236 -36.36 17.95 13.74
C TYR A 236 -37.14 16.67 14.08
N LEU A 237 -36.54 15.51 13.90
CA LEU A 237 -37.19 14.21 14.14
C LEU A 237 -37.52 13.98 15.62
N LEU A 238 -36.74 14.55 16.55
CA LEU A 238 -37.03 14.53 17.99
C LEU A 238 -38.20 15.43 18.36
N VAL A 239 -38.26 16.65 17.83
CA VAL A 239 -39.39 17.58 18.04
C VAL A 239 -40.68 16.98 17.49
N ARG A 240 -40.60 16.34 16.32
CA ARG A 240 -41.71 15.61 15.69
C ARG A 240 -42.05 14.29 16.39
N LYS A 241 -41.23 13.85 17.36
CA LYS A 241 -41.36 12.60 18.12
C LYS A 241 -41.43 11.36 17.22
N VAL A 242 -40.75 11.42 16.08
CA VAL A 242 -40.58 10.31 15.14
C VAL A 242 -39.58 9.33 15.75
N ILE A 243 -38.39 9.82 16.12
CA ILE A 243 -37.34 8.99 16.73
C ILE A 243 -37.22 9.23 18.23
N ASN A 244 -36.60 8.28 18.93
CA ASN A 244 -36.33 8.38 20.37
C ASN A 244 -34.88 8.80 20.60
N TRP A 245 -34.65 9.85 21.39
CA TRP A 245 -33.32 10.40 21.65
C TRP A 245 -32.32 9.40 22.25
N ARG A 246 -32.79 8.38 22.97
CA ARG A 246 -31.93 7.42 23.66
C ARG A 246 -30.97 6.70 22.71
N ILE A 247 -31.42 6.33 21.51
CA ILE A 247 -30.57 5.59 20.57
C ILE A 247 -29.45 6.50 20.01
N PRO A 248 -29.73 7.60 19.30
CA PRO A 248 -28.70 8.41 18.66
C PRO A 248 -27.76 9.05 19.69
N VAL A 249 -28.28 9.60 20.79
CA VAL A 249 -27.45 10.31 21.78
C VAL A 249 -26.52 9.35 22.52
N ILE A 250 -27.01 8.18 22.93
CA ILE A 250 -26.16 7.21 23.64
C ILE A 250 -25.16 6.57 22.67
N TYR A 251 -25.57 6.29 21.44
CA TYR A 251 -24.67 5.72 20.44
C TYR A 251 -23.50 6.67 20.15
N ILE A 252 -23.80 7.93 19.80
CA ILE A 252 -22.78 8.97 19.55
C ILE A 252 -21.92 9.21 20.79
N GLY A 253 -22.55 9.32 21.98
CA GLY A 253 -21.84 9.53 23.23
C GLY A 253 -20.92 8.37 23.62
N THR A 254 -21.29 7.13 23.28
CA THR A 254 -20.45 5.96 23.53
C THR A 254 -19.21 5.99 22.64
N VAL A 255 -19.37 6.28 21.35
CA VAL A 255 -18.24 6.43 20.44
C VAL A 255 -17.33 7.56 20.91
N PHE A 256 -17.88 8.72 21.26
CA PHE A 256 -17.13 9.87 21.78
C PHE A 256 -16.26 9.52 22.99
N VAL A 257 -16.85 8.86 24.00
CA VAL A 257 -16.11 8.51 25.23
C VAL A 257 -15.00 7.52 24.93
N LEU A 258 -15.26 6.50 24.11
CA LEU A 258 -14.25 5.50 23.78
C LEU A 258 -13.13 6.08 22.91
N THR A 259 -13.46 6.86 21.89
CA THR A 259 -12.44 7.51 21.04
C THR A 259 -11.65 8.55 21.84
N TYR A 260 -12.27 9.28 22.76
CA TYR A 260 -11.57 10.18 23.67
C TYR A 260 -10.56 9.44 24.56
N ILE A 261 -10.96 8.31 25.16
CA ILE A 261 -10.06 7.49 25.98
C ILE A 261 -8.88 6.98 25.15
N ILE A 262 -9.15 6.47 23.94
CA ILE A 262 -8.11 5.99 23.02
C ILE A 262 -7.15 7.11 22.63
N GLY A 263 -7.68 8.27 22.21
CA GLY A 263 -6.86 9.43 21.86
C GLY A 263 -6.02 9.92 23.04
N ALA A 264 -6.56 9.88 24.26
CA ALA A 264 -5.84 10.29 25.46
C ALA A 264 -4.60 9.42 25.76
N PHE A 265 -4.61 8.14 25.37
CA PHE A 265 -3.42 7.27 25.49
C PHE A 265 -2.39 7.48 24.37
N ASN A 266 -2.77 8.13 23.27
CA ASN A 266 -1.97 8.27 22.04
C ASN A 266 -1.61 9.73 21.73
N GLY A 267 -1.28 10.52 22.75
CA GLY A 267 -0.79 11.90 22.56
C GLY A 267 -1.86 12.98 22.38
N TYR A 268 -3.15 12.62 22.29
CA TYR A 268 -4.27 13.58 22.26
C TYR A 268 -4.84 13.87 23.66
N ALA A 269 -4.04 13.68 24.71
CA ALA A 269 -4.46 13.90 26.09
C ALA A 269 -4.78 15.40 26.30
N GLY A 270 -6.05 15.68 26.62
CA GLY A 270 -6.52 17.04 26.93
C GLY A 270 -7.14 17.81 25.76
N THR A 271 -7.06 17.30 24.53
CA THR A 271 -7.80 17.85 23.38
C THR A 271 -9.05 17.00 23.10
N LEU A 272 -10.05 17.60 22.46
CA LEU A 272 -11.26 16.89 22.04
C LEU A 272 -11.21 16.48 20.56
N ASP A 273 -10.11 16.80 19.88
CA ASP A 273 -10.03 16.79 18.42
C ASP A 273 -10.19 15.37 17.86
N TYR A 274 -9.49 14.40 18.46
CA TYR A 274 -9.60 12.98 18.10
C TYR A 274 -11.02 12.43 18.33
N ALA A 275 -11.65 12.83 19.44
CA ALA A 275 -13.00 12.38 19.77
C ALA A 275 -14.05 12.97 18.81
N LEU A 276 -13.88 14.25 18.44
CA LEU A 276 -14.72 14.94 17.47
C LEU A 276 -14.53 14.40 16.05
N PHE A 277 -13.29 14.11 15.65
CA PHE A 277 -12.96 13.43 14.40
C PHE A 277 -13.74 12.11 14.28
N GLY A 278 -13.73 11.31 15.36
CA GLY A 278 -14.48 10.06 15.41
C GLY A 278 -16.00 10.21 15.30
N ILE A 279 -16.58 11.36 15.67
CA ILE A 279 -18.02 11.61 15.50
C ILE A 279 -18.34 12.10 14.09
N PHE A 280 -17.55 13.04 13.58
CA PHE A 280 -17.86 13.74 12.34
C PHE A 280 -17.56 12.91 11.09
N ASN A 281 -16.70 11.89 11.19
CA ASN A 281 -16.32 11.03 10.08
C ASN A 281 -16.92 9.61 10.16
N GLY A 282 -16.94 8.93 9.01
CA GLY A 282 -17.30 7.52 8.87
C GLY A 282 -18.77 7.22 9.14
N ALA A 283 -19.67 7.98 8.51
CA ALA A 283 -21.11 7.80 8.51
C ALA A 283 -21.82 7.74 9.89
N LEU A 284 -21.13 8.02 11.01
CA LEU A 284 -21.66 7.76 12.35
C LEU A 284 -22.94 8.56 12.62
N MET A 285 -22.90 9.87 12.36
CA MET A 285 -24.04 10.76 12.59
C MET A 285 -25.25 10.37 11.74
N PHE A 286 -25.02 10.06 10.45
CA PHE A 286 -26.07 9.62 9.54
C PHE A 286 -26.66 8.28 9.99
N GLY A 287 -25.81 7.28 10.26
CA GLY A 287 -26.21 5.97 10.74
C GLY A 287 -26.97 6.03 12.07
N ALA A 288 -26.55 6.89 13.00
CA ALA A 288 -27.21 7.06 14.30
C ALA A 288 -28.63 7.63 14.18
N VAL A 289 -28.85 8.57 13.25
CA VAL A 289 -30.11 9.32 13.11
C VAL A 289 -31.11 8.66 12.18
N PHE A 290 -30.65 7.99 11.11
CA PHE A 290 -31.53 7.47 10.07
C PHE A 290 -31.62 5.95 10.03
N MET A 291 -30.60 5.23 10.52
CA MET A 291 -30.52 3.76 10.39
C MET A 291 -30.69 3.02 11.71
N ALA A 292 -29.97 3.44 12.75
CA ALA A 292 -30.04 2.85 14.09
C ALA A 292 -31.41 3.06 14.76
N THR A 293 -32.12 4.13 14.40
CA THR A 293 -33.45 4.47 14.91
C THR A 293 -34.60 3.89 14.08
N GLU A 294 -34.31 2.99 13.13
CA GLU A 294 -35.36 2.34 12.34
C GLU A 294 -36.33 1.60 13.30
N PRO A 295 -37.65 1.87 13.23
CA PRO A 295 -38.60 1.40 14.24
C PRO A 295 -38.89 -0.10 14.18
N VAL A 296 -38.51 -0.78 13.09
CA VAL A 296 -38.75 -2.22 12.90
C VAL A 296 -37.64 -3.05 13.53
N THR A 297 -36.39 -2.61 13.40
CA THR A 297 -35.18 -3.37 13.71
C THR A 297 -34.56 -2.96 15.04
N SER A 298 -35.05 -1.89 15.67
CA SER A 298 -34.61 -1.41 17.00
C SER A 298 -35.54 -1.88 18.14
N PRO A 299 -35.02 -2.04 19.38
CA PRO A 299 -35.84 -2.41 20.54
C PRO A 299 -36.93 -1.37 20.86
N ARG A 300 -38.05 -1.83 21.42
CA ARG A 300 -39.17 -0.95 21.81
C ARG A 300 -39.04 -0.48 23.26
N ASN A 301 -38.53 -1.32 24.14
CA ASN A 301 -38.40 -1.02 25.57
C ASN A 301 -37.34 0.08 25.81
N PRO A 302 -37.64 1.13 26.60
CA PRO A 302 -36.70 2.21 26.88
C PRO A 302 -35.35 1.76 27.45
N ASN A 303 -35.29 0.70 28.25
CA ASN A 303 -34.02 0.16 28.78
C ASN A 303 -33.30 -0.72 27.73
N GLY A 304 -34.05 -1.41 26.88
CA GLY A 304 -33.49 -2.17 25.76
C GLY A 304 -32.79 -1.25 24.74
N LYS A 305 -33.37 -0.08 24.49
CA LYS A 305 -32.76 0.96 23.63
C LYS A 305 -31.40 1.43 24.14
N VAL A 306 -31.22 1.52 25.45
CA VAL A 306 -29.94 1.92 26.07
C VAL A 306 -28.87 0.85 25.84
N ILE A 307 -29.18 -0.42 26.13
CA ILE A 307 -28.25 -1.54 25.89
C ILE A 307 -27.91 -1.63 24.40
N TYR A 308 -28.91 -1.49 23.54
CA TYR A 308 -28.73 -1.51 22.08
C TYR A 308 -27.80 -0.39 21.62
N ALA A 309 -28.01 0.85 22.09
CA ALA A 309 -27.18 1.99 21.71
C ALA A 309 -25.75 1.92 22.26
N LEU A 310 -25.56 1.44 23.49
CA LEU A 310 -24.22 1.18 24.05
C LEU A 310 -23.49 0.11 23.21
N GLY A 311 -24.18 -0.99 22.88
CA GLY A 311 -23.63 -2.05 22.04
C GLY A 311 -23.26 -1.56 20.64
N LEU A 312 -24.09 -0.70 20.02
CA LEU A 312 -23.75 -0.07 18.73
C LEU A 312 -22.43 0.70 18.82
N GLY A 313 -22.26 1.55 19.83
CA GLY A 313 -21.07 2.37 19.99
C GLY A 313 -19.80 1.55 20.24
N VAL A 314 -19.88 0.58 21.15
CA VAL A 314 -18.77 -0.33 21.45
C VAL A 314 -18.36 -1.10 20.20
N ILE A 315 -19.31 -1.72 19.49
CA ILE A 315 -19.01 -2.54 18.31
C ILE A 315 -18.47 -1.67 17.17
N THR A 316 -18.94 -0.43 17.02
CA THR A 316 -18.42 0.50 15.99
C THR A 316 -16.97 0.84 16.24
N VAL A 317 -16.60 1.16 17.48
CA VAL A 317 -15.20 1.43 17.84
C VAL A 317 -14.35 0.17 17.66
N VAL A 318 -14.84 -1.00 18.07
CA VAL A 318 -14.13 -2.26 17.84
C VAL A 318 -13.82 -2.45 16.35
N PHE A 319 -14.80 -2.30 15.45
CA PHE A 319 -14.53 -2.46 14.02
C PHE A 319 -13.59 -1.40 13.45
N ARG A 320 -13.65 -0.16 13.95
CA ARG A 320 -12.76 0.92 13.50
C ARG A 320 -11.29 0.65 13.79
N PHE A 321 -10.97 0.00 14.92
CA PHE A 321 -9.59 -0.29 15.32
C PHE A 321 -9.15 -1.74 15.01
N ALA A 322 -10.09 -2.69 14.93
CA ALA A 322 -9.77 -4.12 14.77
C ALA A 322 -9.94 -4.65 13.33
N SER A 323 -10.52 -3.86 12.43
CA SER A 323 -10.87 -4.30 11.07
C SER A 323 -10.21 -3.44 10.01
N ARG A 324 -10.01 -4.03 8.83
CA ARG A 324 -9.59 -3.33 7.61
C ARG A 324 -10.73 -2.52 6.95
N ILE A 325 -11.92 -2.52 7.56
CA ILE A 325 -13.08 -1.76 7.08
C ILE A 325 -13.18 -0.47 7.91
N PRO A 326 -12.94 0.69 7.30
CA PRO A 326 -12.66 1.91 8.04
C PRO A 326 -13.85 2.47 8.83
N GLU A 327 -15.10 2.26 8.40
CA GLU A 327 -16.26 2.91 9.04
C GLU A 327 -16.86 2.18 10.25
N GLY A 328 -17.00 0.85 10.16
CA GLY A 328 -17.60 -0.01 11.19
C GLY A 328 -19.10 0.16 11.49
N VAL A 329 -19.74 1.28 11.07
CA VAL A 329 -21.12 1.65 11.45
C VAL A 329 -22.17 0.67 10.90
N ALA A 330 -22.10 0.36 9.60
CA ALA A 330 -23.08 -0.52 8.94
C ALA A 330 -23.13 -1.92 9.59
N ILE A 331 -21.94 -2.50 9.81
CA ILE A 331 -21.80 -3.83 10.42
C ILE A 331 -22.31 -3.79 11.86
N SER A 332 -21.96 -2.76 12.63
CA SER A 332 -22.42 -2.60 14.01
C SER A 332 -23.95 -2.57 14.12
N ILE A 333 -24.61 -1.82 13.24
CA ILE A 333 -26.08 -1.75 13.21
C ILE A 333 -26.68 -3.11 12.88
N LEU A 334 -26.17 -3.81 11.86
CA LEU A 334 -26.66 -5.12 11.47
C LEU A 334 -26.44 -6.17 12.56
N THR A 335 -25.27 -6.19 13.21
CA THR A 335 -24.97 -7.08 14.34
C THR A 335 -25.93 -6.83 15.50
N MET A 336 -26.17 -5.56 15.86
CA MET A 336 -27.10 -5.24 16.94
C MET A 336 -28.55 -5.50 16.57
N ASN A 337 -28.94 -5.38 15.29
CA ASN A 337 -30.27 -5.78 14.82
C ASN A 337 -30.56 -7.27 15.09
N MET A 338 -29.56 -8.15 14.93
CA MET A 338 -29.69 -9.58 15.28
C MET A 338 -30.01 -9.77 16.76
N LEU A 339 -29.40 -8.95 17.61
CA LEU A 339 -29.53 -9.04 19.06
C LEU A 339 -30.78 -8.32 19.60
N THR A 340 -31.47 -7.51 18.78
CA THR A 340 -32.65 -6.72 19.19
C THR A 340 -33.70 -7.58 19.89
N ALA A 341 -34.03 -8.76 19.36
CA ALA A 341 -35.05 -9.63 19.94
C ALA A 341 -34.64 -10.17 21.33
N ILE A 342 -33.36 -10.49 21.50
CA ILE A 342 -32.79 -10.97 22.77
C ILE A 342 -32.79 -9.83 23.79
N ILE A 343 -32.31 -8.65 23.39
CA ILE A 343 -32.26 -7.44 24.22
C ILE A 343 -33.66 -7.03 24.68
N GLU A 344 -34.66 -7.07 23.79
CA GLU A 344 -36.04 -6.71 24.11
C GLU A 344 -36.65 -7.68 25.14
N ARG A 345 -36.47 -9.00 24.96
CA ARG A 345 -36.94 -10.01 25.90
C ARG A 345 -36.29 -9.85 27.27
N PHE A 346 -34.97 -9.66 27.29
CA PHE A 346 -34.19 -9.44 28.49
C PHE A 346 -34.63 -8.17 29.24
N ALA A 347 -34.70 -7.02 28.55
CA ALA A 347 -35.10 -5.75 29.14
C ALA A 347 -36.56 -5.77 29.63
N THR A 348 -37.44 -6.51 28.96
CA THR A 348 -38.84 -6.64 29.37
C THR A 348 -38.97 -7.48 30.64
N LYS A 349 -38.25 -8.61 30.72
CA LYS A 349 -38.21 -9.45 31.92
C LYS A 349 -37.70 -8.67 33.13
N LEU A 350 -36.60 -7.92 32.95
CA LEU A 350 -36.01 -7.09 33.99
C LEU A 350 -36.90 -5.95 34.47
N ARG A 351 -37.74 -5.40 33.57
CA ARG A 351 -38.66 -4.32 33.92
C ARG A 351 -39.78 -4.77 34.86
N VAL A 352 -40.16 -6.04 34.81
CA VAL A 352 -41.25 -6.61 35.62
C VAL A 352 -40.72 -7.31 36.88
N GLU A 353 -39.41 -7.58 36.96
CA GLU A 353 -38.79 -8.28 38.08
C GLU A 353 -38.89 -7.47 39.40
N PRO A 354 -39.53 -8.01 40.46
CA PRO A 354 -39.71 -7.29 41.72
C PRO A 354 -38.41 -7.20 42.55
N ASN A 355 -37.48 -8.14 42.37
CA ASN A 355 -36.24 -8.16 43.13
C ASN A 355 -35.19 -7.20 42.53
N LYS A 356 -35.11 -5.99 43.09
CA LYS A 356 -34.18 -4.94 42.66
C LYS A 356 -32.71 -5.38 42.62
N ARG A 357 -32.28 -6.27 43.54
CA ARG A 357 -30.88 -6.77 43.56
C ARG A 357 -30.56 -7.59 42.30
N LYS A 358 -31.49 -8.45 41.86
CA LYS A 358 -31.33 -9.24 40.62
C LYS A 358 -31.27 -8.34 39.40
N VAL A 359 -32.09 -7.29 39.37
CA VAL A 359 -32.12 -6.32 38.26
C VAL A 359 -30.78 -5.59 38.14
N VAL A 360 -30.26 -5.05 39.25
CA VAL A 360 -28.96 -4.35 39.27
C VAL A 360 -27.85 -5.30 38.84
N LEU A 361 -27.78 -6.52 39.40
CA LEU A 361 -26.75 -7.48 39.07
C LEU A 361 -26.73 -7.86 37.59
N GLN A 362 -27.90 -8.06 36.97
CA GLN A 362 -27.99 -8.40 35.54
C GLN A 362 -27.58 -7.24 34.64
N TYR A 363 -27.95 -5.99 34.96
CA TYR A 363 -27.46 -4.83 34.21
C TYR A 363 -25.96 -4.61 34.41
N SER A 364 -25.43 -4.84 35.61
CA SER A 364 -23.99 -4.78 35.88
C SER A 364 -23.20 -5.82 35.08
N LEU A 365 -23.72 -7.04 34.94
CA LEU A 365 -23.09 -8.07 34.10
C LEU A 365 -23.05 -7.67 32.61
N VAL A 366 -24.15 -7.09 32.10
CA VAL A 366 -24.18 -6.57 30.72
C VAL A 366 -23.20 -5.41 30.55
N GLY A 367 -23.14 -4.52 31.55
CA GLY A 367 -22.17 -3.41 31.57
C GLY A 367 -20.72 -3.91 31.57
N LEU A 368 -20.40 -4.92 32.40
CA LEU A 368 -19.08 -5.55 32.43
C LEU A 368 -18.74 -6.25 31.12
N LEU A 369 -19.70 -6.93 30.50
CA LEU A 369 -19.51 -7.54 29.18
C LEU A 369 -19.17 -6.48 28.12
N LEU A 370 -19.93 -5.38 28.07
CA LEU A 370 -19.69 -4.30 27.13
C LEU A 370 -18.36 -3.58 27.41
N LEU A 371 -18.00 -3.39 28.68
CA LEU A 371 -16.68 -2.87 29.07
C LEU A 371 -15.55 -3.81 28.67
N GLY A 372 -15.72 -5.12 28.83
CA GLY A 372 -14.75 -6.12 28.38
C GLY A 372 -14.54 -6.06 26.88
N ILE A 373 -15.61 -5.98 26.08
CA ILE A 373 -15.51 -5.83 24.63
C ILE A 373 -14.88 -4.47 24.28
N ALA A 374 -15.25 -3.39 24.95
CA ALA A 374 -14.70 -2.05 24.73
C ALA A 374 -13.25 -1.91 25.18
N SER A 375 -12.78 -2.76 26.10
CA SER A 375 -11.38 -2.77 26.53
C SER A 375 -10.45 -3.26 25.45
N PHE A 376 -10.91 -4.15 24.54
CA PHE A 376 -10.09 -4.64 23.43
C PHE A 376 -9.51 -3.50 22.57
N PRO A 377 -10.32 -2.62 21.94
CA PRO A 377 -9.78 -1.54 21.12
C PRO A 377 -9.00 -0.53 21.94
N VAL A 378 -9.31 -0.34 23.22
CA VAL A 378 -8.53 0.56 24.08
C VAL A 378 -7.15 -0.02 24.33
N VAL A 379 -7.06 -1.28 24.78
CA VAL A 379 -5.79 -1.96 25.09
C VAL A 379 -4.95 -2.18 23.84
N SER A 380 -5.56 -2.56 22.71
CA SER A 380 -4.85 -2.71 21.44
C SER A 380 -4.35 -1.39 20.88
N SER A 381 -4.89 -0.27 21.35
CA SER A 381 -4.49 1.08 20.98
C SER A 381 -3.62 1.73 22.03
N ILE A 382 -3.31 1.09 23.16
CA ILE A 382 -2.29 1.63 24.06
C ILE A 382 -0.99 1.48 23.28
N PRO A 383 -0.27 2.59 22.98
CA PRO A 383 1.02 2.47 22.34
C PRO A 383 1.82 1.53 23.22
N GLU A 384 2.38 0.49 22.62
CA GLU A 384 3.25 -0.41 23.35
C GLU A 384 4.25 0.51 24.07
N LYS A 385 4.42 0.32 25.38
CA LYS A 385 5.57 0.93 26.03
C LYS A 385 6.75 0.24 25.37
N VAL A 386 7.22 0.80 24.26
CA VAL A 386 8.62 0.84 23.94
C VAL A 386 9.18 1.41 25.24
N GLU A 387 9.74 0.53 26.07
CA GLU A 387 10.67 0.99 27.10
C GLU A 387 11.54 1.99 26.36
N ALA A 388 11.62 3.23 26.88
CA ALA A 388 12.43 4.28 26.27
C ALA A 388 13.68 3.59 25.76
N PRO A 389 13.91 3.58 24.42
CA PRO A 389 14.87 2.67 23.85
C PRO A 389 16.15 2.86 24.64
N ALA A 390 16.81 1.76 25.01
CA ALA A 390 18.02 1.84 25.83
C ALA A 390 19.05 2.83 25.22
N TYR A 391 18.88 3.12 23.93
CA TYR A 391 19.62 4.03 23.10
C TYR A 391 18.67 5.01 22.41
N GLU A 392 18.97 6.31 22.45
CA GLU A 392 18.28 7.32 21.65
C GLU A 392 19.18 7.64 20.45
N PHE A 393 18.89 7.02 19.30
CA PHE A 393 19.67 7.21 18.09
C PHE A 393 19.05 8.28 17.19
N GLU A 394 19.86 9.25 16.79
CA GLU A 394 19.51 10.30 15.83
C GLU A 394 20.24 10.06 14.51
N TYR A 395 19.50 10.02 13.41
CA TYR A 395 20.08 9.94 12.07
C TYR A 395 20.68 11.29 11.67
N LEU A 396 21.94 11.30 11.23
CA LEU A 396 22.62 12.50 10.74
C LEU A 396 22.62 12.55 9.21
N SER A 397 23.24 11.55 8.59
CA SER A 397 23.46 11.51 7.14
C SER A 397 23.74 10.09 6.65
N ASN A 398 23.66 9.91 5.34
CA ASN A 398 24.05 8.69 4.66
C ASN A 398 24.89 9.03 3.43
N GLU A 399 25.83 8.16 3.10
CA GLU A 399 26.65 8.27 1.90
C GLU A 399 27.04 6.90 1.39
N GLN A 400 27.49 6.84 0.13
CA GLN A 400 28.07 5.63 -0.43
C GLN A 400 29.59 5.73 -0.37
N ASP A 401 30.23 4.69 0.14
CA ASP A 401 31.68 4.53 0.02
C ASP A 401 32.02 4.03 -1.39
N TYR A 402 32.70 4.85 -2.19
CA TYR A 402 33.07 4.51 -3.57
C TYR A 402 34.23 3.51 -3.70
N THR A 403 34.92 3.17 -2.60
CA THR A 403 35.95 2.12 -2.62
C THR A 403 35.34 0.73 -2.53
N THR A 404 34.33 0.56 -1.67
CA THR A 404 33.68 -0.74 -1.41
C THR A 404 32.28 -0.85 -2.00
N PHE A 405 31.71 0.25 -2.48
CA PHE A 405 30.31 0.43 -2.89
C PHE A 405 29.27 0.15 -1.80
N ASN A 406 29.69 0.03 -0.53
CA ASN A 406 28.82 -0.11 0.62
C ASN A 406 28.20 1.23 1.03
N PHE A 407 27.16 1.17 1.85
CA PHE A 407 26.52 2.37 2.38
C PHE A 407 26.98 2.64 3.81
N LEU A 408 27.29 3.90 4.08
CA LEU A 408 27.68 4.41 5.39
C LEU A 408 26.52 5.24 5.94
N TYR A 409 26.01 4.84 7.10
CA TYR A 409 25.00 5.60 7.84
C TYR A 409 25.65 6.20 9.07
N HIS A 410 25.64 7.53 9.14
CA HIS A 410 26.16 8.31 10.26
C HIS A 410 25.03 8.53 11.27
N ILE A 411 25.19 7.97 12.46
CA ILE A 411 24.19 7.95 13.52
C ILE A 411 24.80 8.53 14.80
N ASN A 412 24.03 9.33 15.53
CA ASN A 412 24.42 9.91 16.80
C ASN A 412 23.66 9.22 17.94
N ASP A 413 24.34 8.86 19.01
CA ASP A 413 23.75 8.28 20.23
C ASP A 413 23.40 9.33 21.31
N GLY A 414 23.61 10.62 21.00
CA GLY A 414 23.45 11.76 21.90
C GLY A 414 24.75 12.23 22.55
N GLU A 415 25.82 11.42 22.53
CA GLU A 415 27.16 11.76 23.02
C GLU A 415 28.20 11.78 21.88
N ALA A 416 28.14 10.81 20.96
CA ALA A 416 29.08 10.63 19.87
C ALA A 416 28.42 10.11 18.59
N GLU A 417 29.07 10.44 17.47
CA GLU A 417 28.74 9.90 16.15
C GLU A 417 29.42 8.54 15.96
N PHE A 418 28.66 7.58 15.45
CA PHE A 418 29.14 6.28 15.01
C PHE A 418 28.60 5.94 13.62
N VAL A 419 29.38 5.18 12.88
CA VAL A 419 29.07 4.75 11.51
C VAL A 419 28.56 3.32 11.50
N VAL A 420 27.49 3.08 10.74
CA VAL A 420 26.97 1.75 10.42
C VAL A 420 27.19 1.48 8.94
N THR A 421 27.91 0.42 8.62
CA THR A 421 28.20 -0.01 7.25
C THR A 421 27.21 -1.07 6.85
N THR A 422 26.51 -0.88 5.72
CA THR A 422 25.60 -1.88 5.14
C THR A 422 26.01 -2.27 3.74
N ASP A 423 25.58 -3.45 3.31
CA ASP A 423 25.64 -3.83 1.90
C ASP A 423 24.65 -3.01 1.04
N GLN A 424 24.70 -3.19 -0.28
CA GLN A 424 23.77 -2.53 -1.22
C GLN A 424 22.31 -2.99 -1.06
N SER A 425 22.06 -4.07 -0.32
CA SER A 425 20.71 -4.54 0.06
C SER A 425 20.25 -3.98 1.41
N HIS A 426 21.03 -3.08 2.03
CA HIS A 426 20.80 -2.49 3.34
C HIS A 426 20.91 -3.46 4.53
N ASN A 427 21.61 -4.58 4.38
CA ASN A 427 21.92 -5.48 5.49
C ASN A 427 23.16 -4.97 6.23
N ILE A 428 23.09 -4.90 7.56
CA ILE A 428 24.21 -4.44 8.40
C ILE A 428 25.39 -5.40 8.27
N LEU A 429 26.53 -4.86 7.85
CA LEU A 429 27.81 -5.58 7.79
C LEU A 429 28.63 -5.33 9.04
N GLU A 430 28.74 -4.06 9.45
CA GLU A 430 29.58 -3.63 10.56
C GLU A 430 28.97 -2.41 11.27
N ILE A 431 29.14 -2.36 12.59
CA ILE A 431 28.82 -1.20 13.41
C ILE A 431 30.13 -0.76 14.07
N SER A 432 30.58 0.46 13.77
CA SER A 432 31.86 0.99 14.25
C SER A 432 31.95 1.04 15.79
N ASN A 433 30.82 1.23 16.48
CA ASN A 433 30.75 1.13 17.93
C ASN A 433 30.31 -0.28 18.37
N SER A 434 31.25 -1.03 18.95
CA SER A 434 31.02 -2.41 19.41
C SER A 434 29.94 -2.52 20.51
N ASP A 435 29.66 -1.44 21.24
CA ASP A 435 28.63 -1.45 22.27
C ASP A 435 27.22 -1.60 21.68
N TYR A 436 27.05 -1.25 20.40
CA TYR A 436 25.79 -1.34 19.65
C TYR A 436 25.69 -2.58 18.74
N ASP A 437 26.68 -3.48 18.79
CA ASP A 437 26.65 -4.79 18.13
C ASP A 437 25.86 -5.81 18.96
N ASN A 438 24.61 -5.48 19.30
CA ASN A 438 23.68 -6.33 20.03
C ASN A 438 22.28 -6.30 19.39
N ASP A 439 21.47 -7.34 19.63
CA ASP A 439 20.19 -7.52 18.93
C ASP A 439 19.19 -6.37 19.16
N ASP A 440 19.21 -5.75 20.34
CA ASP A 440 18.31 -4.65 20.70
C ASP A 440 18.68 -3.35 19.96
N ALA A 441 19.97 -3.00 19.90
CA ALA A 441 20.47 -1.84 19.17
C ALA A 441 20.37 -2.02 17.65
N LYS A 442 20.66 -3.22 17.14
CA LYS A 442 20.52 -3.55 15.71
C LYS A 442 19.11 -3.34 15.21
N SER A 443 18.11 -3.77 15.97
CA SER A 443 16.70 -3.61 15.58
C SER A 443 16.32 -2.13 15.40
N LEU A 444 16.81 -1.24 16.27
CA LEU A 444 16.58 0.21 16.17
C LEU A 444 17.34 0.82 14.98
N ILE A 445 18.59 0.39 14.77
CA ILE A 445 19.41 0.84 13.65
C ILE A 445 18.78 0.40 12.31
N GLU A 446 18.26 -0.83 12.24
CA GLU A 446 17.52 -1.34 11.06
C GLU A 446 16.29 -0.49 10.76
N GLU A 447 15.54 -0.04 11.78
CA GLU A 447 14.41 0.87 11.60
C GLU A 447 14.84 2.22 11.01
N ILE A 448 15.95 2.79 11.52
CA ILE A 448 16.55 4.04 11.02
C ILE A 448 16.99 3.88 9.56
N ILE A 449 17.71 2.80 9.24
CA ILE A 449 18.16 2.48 7.87
C ILE A 449 16.95 2.31 6.95
N SER A 450 15.90 1.61 7.41
CA SER A 450 14.69 1.36 6.61
C SER A 450 13.96 2.64 6.22
N SER A 451 13.99 3.64 7.10
CA SER A 451 13.38 4.96 6.87
C SER A 451 14.24 5.87 5.99
N ASN A 452 15.56 5.65 5.97
CA ASN A 452 16.54 6.53 5.31
C ASN A 452 17.34 5.82 4.21
N LYS A 453 16.73 4.89 3.47
CA LYS A 453 17.44 4.12 2.44
C LYS A 453 18.06 5.01 1.35
N ILE A 454 19.33 4.74 1.02
CA ILE A 454 19.97 5.25 -0.19
C ILE A 454 19.31 4.59 -1.40
N ASN A 455 18.58 5.37 -2.19
CA ASN A 455 17.82 4.89 -3.36
C ASN A 455 18.54 5.14 -4.69
N ASN A 456 19.54 6.04 -4.71
CA ASN A 456 20.32 6.35 -5.92
C ASN A 456 21.80 6.16 -5.57
N PHE A 457 22.47 5.22 -6.24
CA PHE A 457 23.83 4.81 -5.90
C PHE A 457 24.51 4.09 -7.06
N VAL A 458 25.84 4.01 -7.03
CA VAL A 458 26.65 3.26 -8.00
C VAL A 458 26.64 1.78 -7.61
N ILE A 459 26.15 0.90 -8.50
CA ILE A 459 26.16 -0.54 -8.27
C ILE A 459 27.59 -1.08 -8.42
N SER A 460 28.26 -0.67 -9.50
CA SER A 460 29.62 -1.07 -9.83
C SER A 460 30.26 -0.06 -10.78
N ALA A 461 31.58 -0.04 -10.80
CA ALA A 461 32.35 0.66 -11.81
C ALA A 461 33.50 -0.24 -12.28
N SER A 462 33.79 -0.19 -13.57
CA SER A 462 34.89 -0.91 -14.20
C SER A 462 35.66 0.04 -15.09
N GLU A 463 36.93 0.28 -14.74
CA GLU A 463 37.83 1.06 -15.57
C GLU A 463 38.70 0.11 -16.41
N THR A 464 38.81 0.40 -17.70
CA THR A 464 39.70 -0.27 -18.66
C THR A 464 40.81 0.69 -19.10
N VAL A 465 41.66 0.31 -20.05
CA VAL A 465 42.70 1.23 -20.57
C VAL A 465 42.09 2.44 -21.27
N ASP A 466 41.01 2.25 -22.02
CA ASP A 466 40.46 3.26 -22.93
C ASP A 466 39.12 3.87 -22.45
N SER A 467 38.44 3.24 -21.50
CA SER A 467 37.12 3.67 -21.04
C SER A 467 36.86 3.38 -19.56
N LEU A 468 35.90 4.10 -18.99
CA LEU A 468 35.32 3.84 -17.68
C LEU A 468 33.84 3.53 -17.85
N VAL A 469 33.37 2.40 -17.32
CA VAL A 469 31.95 2.03 -17.33
C VAL A 469 31.42 2.09 -15.90
N VAL A 470 30.39 2.89 -15.66
CA VAL A 470 29.73 3.04 -14.36
C VAL A 470 28.28 2.56 -14.46
N VAL A 471 27.91 1.62 -13.60
CA VAL A 471 26.55 1.08 -13.50
C VAL A 471 25.88 1.70 -12.27
N VAL A 472 24.73 2.33 -12.47
CA VAL A 472 24.03 3.12 -11.46
C VAL A 472 22.61 2.62 -11.27
N ASN A 473 22.18 2.54 -10.01
CA ASN A 473 20.79 2.36 -9.63
C ASN A 473 20.15 3.72 -9.33
N THR A 474 18.98 3.99 -9.89
CA THR A 474 18.14 5.14 -9.51
C THR A 474 16.70 4.73 -9.29
N ARG A 475 15.95 5.50 -8.50
CA ARG A 475 14.53 5.21 -8.25
C ARG A 475 13.62 5.91 -9.27
N GLY A 476 12.94 5.12 -10.07
CA GLY A 476 11.90 5.53 -11.02
C GLY A 476 10.50 5.62 -10.42
N PHE A 477 9.48 5.66 -11.28
CA PHE A 477 8.07 5.68 -10.91
C PHE A 477 7.58 4.30 -10.47
N GLY A 478 7.91 3.26 -11.25
CA GLY A 478 7.42 1.89 -11.05
C GLY A 478 8.37 0.99 -10.28
N GLY A 479 9.63 1.40 -10.11
CA GLY A 479 10.67 0.60 -9.48
C GLY A 479 12.06 1.20 -9.66
N ASN A 480 13.08 0.39 -9.47
CA ASN A 480 14.47 0.77 -9.71
C ASN A 480 14.78 0.76 -11.21
N ILE A 481 15.62 1.69 -11.63
CA ILE A 481 16.14 1.84 -12.98
C ILE A 481 17.65 1.64 -12.91
N THR A 482 18.16 0.69 -13.70
CA THR A 482 19.58 0.45 -13.87
C THR A 482 20.06 1.21 -15.10
N SER A 483 21.16 1.94 -14.96
CA SER A 483 21.73 2.79 -16.00
C SER A 483 23.21 2.49 -16.13
N THR A 484 23.67 2.21 -17.35
CA THR A 484 25.08 1.93 -17.65
C THR A 484 25.62 3.08 -18.48
N ILE A 485 26.61 3.79 -17.94
CA ILE A 485 27.19 5.00 -18.53
C ILE A 485 28.68 4.74 -18.80
N SER A 486 29.10 4.93 -20.03
CA SER A 486 30.48 4.73 -20.47
C SER A 486 31.14 6.08 -20.75
N TYR A 487 32.33 6.28 -20.19
CA TYR A 487 33.17 7.46 -20.33
C TYR A 487 34.45 7.13 -21.08
N ASP A 488 35.00 8.09 -21.80
CA ASP A 488 36.38 8.04 -22.27
C ASP A 488 37.37 8.46 -21.17
N ASN A 489 38.66 8.52 -21.50
CA ASN A 489 39.72 8.90 -20.56
C ASN A 489 39.66 10.37 -20.11
N ASP A 490 38.92 11.23 -20.81
CA ASP A 490 38.69 12.64 -20.45
C ASP A 490 37.37 12.80 -19.68
N PHE A 491 36.74 11.69 -19.25
CA PHE A 491 35.46 11.63 -18.57
C PHE A 491 34.28 12.22 -19.37
N ILE A 492 34.36 12.13 -20.70
CA ILE A 492 33.26 12.48 -21.59
C ILE A 492 32.40 11.23 -21.82
N ILE A 493 31.08 11.36 -21.69
CA ILE A 493 30.14 10.26 -21.91
C ILE A 493 30.16 9.89 -23.40
N THR A 494 30.52 8.64 -23.68
CA THR A 494 30.59 8.05 -25.03
C THR A 494 29.39 7.16 -25.34
N ASP A 495 28.85 6.48 -24.33
CA ASP A 495 27.68 5.61 -24.46
C ASP A 495 26.82 5.64 -23.19
N PHE A 496 25.51 5.47 -23.36
CA PHE A 496 24.56 5.43 -22.26
C PHE A 496 23.41 4.49 -22.62
N SER A 497 23.27 3.42 -21.85
CA SER A 497 22.12 2.50 -21.91
C SER A 497 21.35 2.46 -20.59
N VAL A 498 20.06 2.19 -20.69
CA VAL A 498 19.13 2.19 -19.56
C VAL A 498 18.29 0.92 -19.62
N GLU A 499 18.12 0.26 -18.47
CA GLU A 499 17.32 -0.95 -18.33
C GLU A 499 16.35 -0.82 -17.15
N TYR A 500 15.05 -1.06 -17.39
CA TYR A 500 14.03 -1.08 -16.35
C TYR A 500 12.77 -1.83 -16.79
N ASN A 501 12.00 -2.28 -15.80
CA ASN A 501 10.72 -2.94 -15.98
C ASN A 501 9.59 -2.14 -15.30
N GLU A 502 9.26 -0.97 -15.88
CA GLU A 502 8.20 -0.09 -15.38
C GLU A 502 6.88 -0.34 -16.13
N THR A 503 5.76 -0.37 -15.42
CA THR A 503 4.42 -0.45 -16.01
C THR A 503 3.79 0.94 -16.09
N TYR A 504 3.82 1.57 -17.27
CA TYR A 504 3.16 2.86 -17.48
C TYR A 504 1.63 2.71 -17.45
N HIS A 505 0.96 3.49 -16.59
CA HIS A 505 -0.49 3.56 -16.63
C HIS A 505 -0.93 4.38 -17.86
N MET A 506 -1.69 3.73 -18.75
CA MET A 506 -2.18 4.23 -20.04
C MET A 506 -3.21 5.39 -19.93
N GLY A 507 -2.84 6.50 -19.29
CA GLY A 507 -3.68 7.69 -19.15
C GLY A 507 -3.09 8.95 -19.78
N GLU A 508 -1.78 9.20 -19.61
CA GLU A 508 -1.16 10.49 -19.94
C GLU A 508 0.03 10.41 -20.91
N TRP A 509 0.71 9.26 -21.00
CA TRP A 509 1.82 9.08 -21.94
C TRP A 509 1.30 8.72 -23.35
N GLN A 510 1.77 9.44 -24.36
CA GLN A 510 1.47 9.17 -25.77
C GLN A 510 2.68 8.52 -26.43
N GLU A 511 2.46 7.41 -27.14
CA GLU A 511 3.51 6.68 -27.89
C GLU A 511 4.27 7.56 -28.90
N ALA A 512 3.63 8.65 -29.35
CA ALA A 512 4.24 9.65 -30.24
C ALA A 512 5.39 10.46 -29.61
N ASN A 513 5.51 10.49 -28.28
CA ASN A 513 6.56 11.23 -27.57
C ASN A 513 7.87 10.43 -27.43
N GLY A 514 7.89 9.16 -27.86
CA GLY A 514 9.03 8.27 -27.67
C GLY A 514 9.16 7.75 -26.23
N HIS A 515 9.81 6.61 -26.09
CA HIS A 515 10.03 5.97 -24.78
C HIS A 515 11.26 6.60 -24.09
N PRO A 516 11.22 6.92 -22.78
CA PRO A 516 12.34 7.57 -22.07
C PRO A 516 13.67 6.84 -22.25
N ARG A 517 13.65 5.50 -22.20
CA ARG A 517 14.83 4.65 -22.43
C ARG A 517 15.51 4.88 -23.78
N ASP A 518 14.75 5.20 -24.82
CA ASP A 518 15.27 5.21 -26.20
C ASP A 518 15.63 6.63 -26.66
N VAL A 519 15.06 7.66 -26.02
CA VAL A 519 15.23 9.06 -26.42
C VAL A 519 16.24 9.80 -25.53
N LEU A 520 16.14 9.63 -24.20
CA LEU A 520 16.93 10.42 -23.26
C LEU A 520 18.44 10.15 -23.31
N PRO A 521 18.94 8.90 -23.48
CA PRO A 521 20.39 8.68 -23.51
C PRO A 521 21.11 9.49 -24.60
N ALA A 522 20.54 9.57 -25.80
CA ALA A 522 21.10 10.35 -26.90
C ALA A 522 21.05 11.87 -26.64
N GLU A 523 19.97 12.36 -26.02
CA GLU A 523 19.82 13.78 -25.66
C GLU A 523 20.77 14.19 -24.54
N ILE A 524 21.01 13.29 -23.58
CA ILE A 524 21.95 13.48 -22.48
C ILE A 524 23.39 13.53 -23.01
N ILE A 525 23.79 12.61 -23.89
CA ILE A 525 25.14 12.63 -24.49
C ILE A 525 25.38 13.94 -25.25
N ALA A 526 24.35 14.45 -25.95
CA ALA A 526 24.45 15.70 -26.70
C ALA A 526 24.51 16.97 -25.82
N ASN A 527 24.01 16.91 -24.58
CA ASN A 527 23.94 18.05 -23.66
C ASN A 527 24.61 17.74 -22.30
N GLN A 528 25.64 16.89 -22.29
CA GLN A 528 26.28 16.42 -21.06
C GLN A 528 26.92 17.53 -20.21
N ASP A 529 27.24 18.67 -20.82
CA ASP A 529 27.76 19.87 -20.14
C ASP A 529 26.67 20.66 -19.36
N ASP A 530 25.38 20.44 -19.67
CA ASP A 530 24.24 21.12 -19.04
C ASP A 530 23.02 20.19 -18.99
N LEU A 531 22.99 19.31 -17.99
CA LEU A 531 21.92 18.34 -17.78
C LEU A 531 20.55 18.99 -17.50
N ASP A 532 20.50 20.25 -17.05
CA ASP A 532 19.26 20.99 -16.81
C ASP A 532 18.57 21.38 -18.14
N SER A 533 19.31 21.34 -19.26
CA SER A 533 18.78 21.64 -20.59
C SER A 533 18.09 20.44 -21.28
N VAL A 534 18.22 19.24 -20.73
CA VAL A 534 17.64 18.00 -21.27
C VAL A 534 16.12 18.00 -21.07
N ASN A 535 15.35 17.78 -22.14
CA ASN A 535 13.90 17.84 -22.08
C ASN A 535 13.29 16.56 -21.51
N VAL A 536 12.55 16.68 -20.40
CA VAL A 536 11.78 15.56 -19.84
C VAL A 536 10.60 15.18 -20.74
N ILE A 537 10.31 13.88 -20.85
CA ILE A 537 9.22 13.38 -21.68
C ILE A 537 7.87 13.60 -20.99
N ALA A 538 6.96 14.32 -21.65
CA ALA A 538 5.61 14.57 -21.16
C ALA A 538 4.84 13.25 -20.93
N GLY A 539 4.32 13.07 -19.71
CA GLY A 539 3.66 11.84 -19.26
C GLY A 539 4.59 10.79 -18.65
N ALA A 540 5.91 11.01 -18.67
CA ALA A 540 6.93 10.15 -18.07
C ALA A 540 7.99 10.96 -17.29
N THR A 541 7.57 12.05 -16.63
CA THR A 541 8.47 13.00 -15.97
C THR A 541 9.31 12.39 -14.86
N VAL A 542 8.73 11.50 -14.04
CA VAL A 542 9.43 10.86 -12.91
C VAL A 542 10.56 9.94 -13.42
N THR A 543 10.25 9.09 -14.40
CA THR A 543 11.24 8.21 -15.05
C THR A 543 12.31 9.04 -15.78
N SER A 544 11.91 10.11 -16.48
CA SER A 544 12.87 10.99 -17.19
C SER A 544 13.88 11.62 -16.22
N ASN A 545 13.40 12.15 -15.10
CA ASN A 545 14.26 12.71 -14.06
C ASN A 545 15.15 11.67 -13.37
N ALA A 546 14.68 10.42 -13.25
CA ALA A 546 15.50 9.34 -12.69
C ALA A 546 16.68 9.00 -13.61
N ILE A 547 16.45 8.93 -14.93
CA ILE A 547 17.50 8.72 -15.94
C ILE A 547 18.52 9.87 -15.93
N ILE A 548 18.06 11.13 -15.88
CA ILE A 548 18.96 12.30 -15.80
C ILE A 548 19.77 12.26 -14.50
N ARG A 549 19.14 11.90 -13.37
CA ARG A 549 19.81 11.76 -12.07
C ARG A 549 20.88 10.67 -12.08
N ALA A 550 20.73 9.62 -12.88
CA ALA A 550 21.73 8.55 -12.96
C ALA A 550 23.10 9.09 -13.39
N VAL A 551 23.12 10.06 -14.30
CA VAL A 551 24.35 10.75 -14.72
C VAL A 551 24.96 11.53 -13.57
N GLY A 552 24.14 12.27 -12.80
CA GLY A 552 24.63 12.99 -11.62
C GLY A 552 25.25 12.07 -10.57
N VAL A 553 24.69 10.87 -10.37
CA VAL A 553 25.27 9.87 -9.46
C VAL A 553 26.55 9.26 -10.02
N ALA A 554 26.62 8.99 -11.32
CA ALA A 554 27.84 8.51 -11.98
C ALA A 554 28.97 9.55 -11.95
N ASN A 555 28.65 10.82 -12.18
CA ASN A 555 29.60 11.93 -12.08
C ASN A 555 30.16 12.06 -10.65
N GLY A 556 29.36 11.76 -9.61
CA GLY A 556 29.88 11.70 -8.24
C GLY A 556 31.00 10.66 -8.05
N TYR A 557 30.98 9.55 -8.79
CA TYR A 557 32.08 8.59 -8.81
C TYR A 557 33.28 9.11 -9.62
N VAL A 558 33.04 9.81 -10.72
CA VAL A 558 34.10 10.49 -11.49
C VAL A 558 34.82 11.53 -10.63
N ASP A 559 34.07 12.39 -9.93
CA ASP A 559 34.61 13.38 -8.98
C ASP A 559 35.46 12.70 -7.90
N TYR A 560 35.02 11.53 -7.42
CA TYR A 560 35.82 10.71 -6.50
C TYR A 560 37.14 10.26 -7.14
N LEU A 561 37.12 9.73 -8.37
CA LEU A 561 38.34 9.31 -9.08
C LEU A 561 39.32 10.46 -9.30
N GLU A 562 38.82 11.68 -9.53
CA GLU A 562 39.65 12.90 -9.66
C GLU A 562 40.21 13.37 -8.31
N SER A 563 39.55 13.03 -7.20
CA SER A 563 39.99 13.40 -5.85
C SER A 563 41.04 12.47 -5.24
N ILE A 564 41.38 11.35 -5.91
CA ILE A 564 42.35 10.37 -5.41
C ILE A 564 43.76 10.96 -5.39
N GLU A 565 44.27 11.28 -4.20
CA GLU A 565 45.66 11.75 -4.03
C GLU A 565 46.64 10.58 -3.81
N GLU A 566 46.22 9.54 -3.07
CA GLU A 566 47.04 8.39 -2.70
C GLU A 566 46.93 7.24 -3.72
N LEU A 567 47.97 6.39 -3.78
CA LEU A 567 48.01 5.25 -4.69
C LEU A 567 46.85 4.28 -4.42
N THR A 568 45.86 4.26 -5.30
CA THR A 568 44.66 3.43 -5.17
C THR A 568 44.50 2.52 -6.38
N LEU A 569 44.27 1.23 -6.13
CA LEU A 569 43.87 0.29 -7.17
C LEU A 569 42.39 0.52 -7.50
N VAL A 570 42.10 0.92 -8.73
CA VAL A 570 40.74 1.26 -9.17
C VAL A 570 40.10 0.09 -9.91
N SER A 571 40.87 -0.64 -10.71
CA SER A 571 40.37 -1.77 -11.49
C SER A 571 41.46 -2.81 -11.73
N LYS A 572 41.05 -4.05 -11.93
CA LYS A 572 41.92 -5.13 -12.42
C LYS A 572 41.17 -5.96 -13.46
N THR A 573 41.79 -6.15 -14.61
CA THR A 573 41.26 -6.98 -15.70
C THR A 573 42.34 -7.89 -16.26
N GLN A 574 41.96 -8.90 -17.03
CA GLN A 574 42.89 -9.68 -17.83
C GLN A 574 42.84 -9.16 -19.27
N ASP A 575 44.01 -8.98 -19.90
CA ASP A 575 44.11 -8.73 -21.33
C ASP A 575 43.92 -10.06 -22.07
N PHE A 576 42.94 -10.13 -22.98
CA PHE A 576 42.62 -11.36 -23.70
C PHE A 576 43.57 -11.65 -24.86
N GLU A 577 44.32 -10.67 -25.36
CA GLU A 577 45.32 -10.91 -26.42
C GLU A 577 46.61 -11.51 -25.83
N THR A 578 47.06 -10.98 -24.70
CA THR A 578 48.33 -11.38 -24.07
C THR A 578 48.17 -12.38 -22.93
N LEU A 579 46.96 -12.50 -22.37
CA LEU A 579 46.63 -13.22 -21.13
C LEU A 579 47.31 -12.64 -19.87
N ASP A 580 48.00 -11.51 -19.99
CA ASP A 580 48.59 -10.81 -18.86
C ASP A 580 47.52 -10.12 -18.01
N PHE A 581 47.82 -9.95 -16.73
CA PHE A 581 46.99 -9.21 -15.79
C PHE A 581 47.26 -7.72 -15.88
N VAL A 582 46.20 -6.94 -16.02
CA VAL A 582 46.23 -5.48 -16.11
C VAL A 582 45.65 -4.91 -14.83
N TYR A 583 46.48 -4.17 -14.09
CA TYR A 583 46.09 -3.44 -12.88
C TYR A 583 46.07 -1.94 -13.20
N ILE A 584 44.96 -1.28 -12.90
CA ILE A 584 44.78 0.15 -13.17
C ILE A 584 44.78 0.89 -11.84
N PHE A 585 45.76 1.79 -11.72
CA PHE A 585 45.96 2.63 -10.55
C PHE A 585 45.63 4.08 -10.87
N ARG A 586 45.17 4.80 -9.85
CA ARG A 586 45.07 6.27 -9.87
C ARG A 586 45.78 6.86 -8.65
N ASN A 587 46.37 8.02 -8.84
CA ASN A 587 46.97 8.87 -7.82
C ASN A 587 46.83 10.35 -8.24
N ALA A 588 47.49 11.26 -7.50
CA ALA A 588 47.47 12.69 -7.80
C ALA A 588 47.94 13.07 -9.22
N ASP A 589 48.74 12.24 -9.89
CA ASP A 589 49.23 12.46 -11.26
C ASP A 589 48.29 11.88 -12.34
N GLY A 590 47.22 11.20 -11.93
CA GLY A 590 46.20 10.62 -12.78
C GLY A 590 46.27 9.09 -12.89
N LYS A 591 45.75 8.57 -14.00
CA LYS A 591 45.67 7.13 -14.30
C LYS A 591 47.00 6.59 -14.80
N PHE A 592 47.42 5.44 -14.29
CA PHE A 592 48.51 4.66 -14.89
C PHE A 592 48.26 3.15 -14.78
N VAL A 593 48.82 2.40 -15.74
CA VAL A 593 48.52 0.99 -15.97
C VAL A 593 49.74 0.12 -15.70
N VAL A 594 49.53 -0.99 -14.98
CA VAL A 594 50.56 -1.94 -14.61
C VAL A 594 50.23 -3.32 -15.17
N ASN A 595 51.11 -3.84 -16.02
CA ASN A 595 50.96 -5.17 -16.61
C ASN A 595 51.80 -6.18 -15.83
N VAL A 596 51.20 -7.32 -15.53
CA VAL A 596 51.80 -8.41 -14.74
C VAL A 596 51.55 -9.71 -15.47
N ASN A 597 52.59 -10.50 -15.69
CA ASN A 597 52.43 -11.78 -16.38
C ASN A 597 51.76 -12.84 -15.47
N LEU A 598 51.43 -14.00 -16.05
CA LEU A 598 50.84 -15.15 -15.35
C LEU A 598 51.72 -15.68 -14.19
N ASP A 599 53.03 -15.45 -14.23
CA ASP A 599 53.98 -15.83 -13.18
C ASP A 599 54.03 -14.79 -12.02
N GLY A 600 53.31 -13.67 -12.15
CA GLY A 600 53.25 -12.60 -11.15
C GLY A 600 54.37 -11.57 -11.27
N GLU A 601 55.14 -11.57 -12.35
CA GLU A 601 56.19 -10.59 -12.62
C GLU A 601 55.65 -9.37 -13.35
N ILE A 602 55.97 -8.18 -12.86
CA ILE A 602 55.60 -6.90 -13.48
C ILE A 602 56.39 -6.72 -14.79
N THR A 603 55.70 -6.60 -15.92
CA THR A 603 56.28 -6.43 -17.26
C THR A 603 56.30 -4.97 -17.71
N SER A 604 55.48 -4.10 -17.12
CA SER A 604 55.45 -2.67 -17.43
C SER A 604 56.57 -1.87 -16.72
N THR A 605 56.94 -0.72 -17.28
CA THR A 605 57.90 0.20 -16.64
C THR A 605 57.17 1.04 -15.58
N ILE A 606 57.59 0.95 -14.33
CA ILE A 606 57.03 1.69 -13.19
C ILE A 606 58.11 2.60 -12.59
N ASP A 607 57.72 3.77 -12.08
CA ASP A 607 58.61 4.64 -11.30
C ASP A 607 59.12 3.91 -10.05
N GLU A 608 60.42 4.02 -9.78
CA GLU A 608 61.07 3.34 -8.65
C GLU A 608 60.54 3.80 -7.29
N THR A 609 59.95 5.00 -7.20
CA THR A 609 59.43 5.56 -5.94
C THR A 609 58.16 4.89 -5.44
N ILE A 610 57.30 4.41 -6.35
CA ILE A 610 56.01 3.75 -6.04
C ILE A 610 56.05 2.24 -6.25
N LYS A 611 57.14 1.71 -6.82
CA LYS A 611 57.26 0.30 -7.21
C LYS A 611 56.97 -0.67 -6.06
N THR A 612 57.52 -0.42 -4.87
CA THR A 612 57.31 -1.31 -3.71
C THR A 612 55.86 -1.31 -3.24
N ASP A 613 55.18 -0.16 -3.30
CA ASP A 613 53.78 -0.04 -2.91
C ASP A 613 52.86 -0.72 -3.94
N VAL A 614 53.15 -0.55 -5.22
CA VAL A 614 52.46 -1.26 -6.31
C VAL A 614 52.64 -2.78 -6.17
N GLU A 615 53.86 -3.27 -5.94
CA GLU A 615 54.12 -4.70 -5.74
C GLU A 615 53.31 -5.26 -4.55
N ALA A 616 53.22 -4.52 -3.44
CA ALA A 616 52.43 -4.92 -2.28
C ALA A 616 50.92 -4.98 -2.58
N VAL A 617 50.38 -4.00 -3.31
CA VAL A 617 48.95 -3.96 -3.68
C VAL A 617 48.61 -5.05 -4.69
N VAL A 618 49.47 -5.32 -5.67
CA VAL A 618 49.32 -6.42 -6.63
C VAL A 618 49.33 -7.77 -5.92
N GLU A 619 50.26 -7.99 -4.99
CA GLU A 619 50.35 -9.24 -4.21
C GLU A 619 49.08 -9.47 -3.37
N ALA A 620 48.53 -8.42 -2.74
CA ALA A 620 47.30 -8.49 -1.99
C ALA A 620 46.05 -8.74 -2.87
N ASN A 621 46.09 -8.36 -4.15
CA ASN A 621 44.96 -8.38 -5.07
C ASN A 621 45.14 -9.33 -6.27
N LYS A 622 45.88 -10.43 -6.09
CA LYS A 622 46.08 -11.47 -7.12
C LYS A 622 44.77 -11.92 -7.76
N PHE A 623 44.83 -12.23 -9.05
CA PHE A 623 43.72 -12.84 -9.77
C PHE A 623 43.44 -14.23 -9.21
N THR A 624 42.20 -14.46 -8.82
CA THR A 624 41.74 -15.80 -8.41
C THR A 624 41.01 -16.51 -9.53
N ASP A 625 40.42 -15.74 -10.43
CA ASP A 625 39.57 -16.18 -11.53
C ASP A 625 40.16 -15.61 -12.83
N TYR A 626 40.74 -16.45 -13.70
CA TYR A 626 41.46 -16.02 -14.90
C TYR A 626 41.64 -17.14 -15.94
N ILE A 627 41.91 -16.75 -17.19
CA ILE A 627 42.26 -17.65 -18.30
C ILE A 627 43.76 -17.99 -18.19
N GLU A 628 44.08 -19.26 -17.96
CA GLU A 628 45.47 -19.75 -17.88
C GLU A 628 46.07 -19.97 -19.28
N SER A 629 45.27 -20.45 -20.23
CA SER A 629 45.70 -20.62 -21.61
C SER A 629 44.51 -20.63 -22.57
N ALA A 630 44.69 -20.04 -23.75
CA ALA A 630 43.76 -20.09 -24.86
C ALA A 630 44.43 -20.70 -26.10
N THR A 631 43.77 -21.66 -26.74
CA THR A 631 44.13 -22.20 -28.06
C THR A 631 42.97 -21.99 -29.04
N GLU A 632 43.13 -22.40 -30.30
CA GLU A 632 42.15 -22.20 -31.39
C GLU A 632 40.72 -22.66 -31.05
N ASP A 633 40.56 -23.73 -30.26
CA ASP A 633 39.26 -24.32 -29.91
C ASP A 633 39.06 -24.60 -28.41
N THR A 634 40.01 -24.22 -27.55
CA THR A 634 40.03 -24.64 -26.14
C THR A 634 40.53 -23.53 -25.21
N LEU A 635 39.78 -23.28 -24.13
CA LEU A 635 40.13 -22.42 -23.01
C LEU A 635 40.39 -23.24 -21.75
N VAL A 636 41.42 -22.86 -20.99
CA VAL A 636 41.67 -23.36 -19.64
C VAL A 636 41.54 -22.19 -18.68
N ILE A 637 40.58 -22.27 -17.76
CA ILE A 637 40.23 -21.20 -16.84
C ILE A 637 40.41 -21.70 -15.40
N LYS A 638 41.12 -20.92 -14.59
CA LYS A 638 41.22 -21.16 -13.15
C LYS A 638 40.25 -20.27 -12.41
N THR A 639 39.57 -20.82 -11.41
CA THR A 639 38.66 -20.08 -10.53
C THR A 639 38.91 -20.46 -9.08
N LYS A 640 38.58 -19.54 -8.17
CA LYS A 640 38.73 -19.75 -6.72
C LYS A 640 37.93 -20.97 -6.27
N ALA A 641 38.60 -21.88 -5.57
CA ALA A 641 37.94 -23.01 -4.90
C ALA A 641 37.39 -22.60 -3.53
N TYR A 642 36.46 -23.39 -3.01
CA TYR A 642 35.93 -23.22 -1.67
C TYR A 642 37.01 -23.50 -0.60
N GLY A 643 37.08 -22.62 0.41
CA GLY A 643 38.04 -22.74 1.52
C GLY A 643 39.49 -22.53 1.09
N ASN A 644 40.39 -23.36 1.61
CA ASN A 644 41.83 -23.33 1.28
C ASN A 644 42.21 -24.37 0.21
N ASN A 645 41.24 -24.83 -0.58
CA ASN A 645 41.48 -25.83 -1.63
C ASN A 645 42.21 -25.21 -2.84
N PRO A 646 42.96 -26.02 -3.62
CA PRO A 646 43.55 -25.56 -4.87
C PRO A 646 42.45 -25.14 -5.87
N ALA A 647 42.75 -24.13 -6.69
CA ALA A 647 41.83 -23.56 -7.67
C ALA A 647 41.15 -24.61 -8.56
N ILE A 648 39.89 -24.35 -8.91
CA ILE A 648 39.11 -25.19 -9.82
C ILE A 648 39.58 -24.90 -11.25
N THR A 649 39.92 -25.95 -12.00
CA THR A 649 40.33 -25.84 -13.40
C THR A 649 39.19 -26.25 -14.31
N SER A 650 38.70 -25.30 -15.07
CA SER A 650 37.65 -25.46 -16.08
C SER A 650 38.28 -25.51 -17.46
N THR A 651 38.04 -26.59 -18.21
CA THR A 651 38.44 -26.73 -19.62
C THR A 651 37.20 -26.63 -20.48
N ILE A 652 37.13 -25.59 -21.30
CA ILE A 652 35.97 -25.25 -22.13
C ILE A 652 36.40 -25.29 -23.59
N LYS A 653 35.69 -26.07 -24.41
CA LYS A 653 35.87 -26.05 -25.87
C LYS A 653 34.72 -25.33 -26.53
N PHE A 654 35.02 -24.65 -27.61
CA PHE A 654 34.07 -23.90 -28.40
C PHE A 654 34.22 -24.22 -29.89
N ASP A 655 33.17 -23.97 -30.66
CA ASP A 655 33.17 -24.16 -32.11
C ASP A 655 33.44 -22.86 -32.88
N GLY A 656 33.46 -22.95 -34.22
CA GLY A 656 33.68 -21.80 -35.10
C GLY A 656 32.51 -20.81 -35.17
N GLU A 657 31.43 -21.03 -34.41
CA GLU A 657 30.37 -20.04 -34.17
C GLU A 657 30.51 -19.41 -32.76
N PHE A 658 31.66 -19.59 -32.11
CA PHE A 658 31.96 -19.13 -30.75
C PHE A 658 30.99 -19.66 -29.69
N LYS A 659 30.40 -20.85 -29.91
CA LYS A 659 29.53 -21.50 -28.93
C LYS A 659 30.27 -22.56 -28.13
N ILE A 660 29.97 -22.65 -26.84
CA ILE A 660 30.54 -23.67 -25.97
C ILE A 660 29.95 -25.03 -26.35
N VAL A 661 30.82 -25.99 -26.69
CA VAL A 661 30.44 -27.36 -27.11
C VAL A 661 30.84 -28.43 -26.10
N GLU A 662 31.87 -28.19 -25.29
CA GLU A 662 32.32 -29.12 -24.26
C GLU A 662 32.79 -28.32 -23.05
N TYR A 663 32.35 -28.72 -21.86
CA TYR A 663 32.80 -28.09 -20.62
C TYR A 663 33.14 -29.18 -19.58
N THR A 664 34.43 -29.33 -19.28
CA THR A 664 34.95 -30.25 -18.27
C THR A 664 35.51 -29.49 -17.06
N VAL A 665 35.16 -29.93 -15.86
CA VAL A 665 35.66 -29.33 -14.61
C VAL A 665 36.52 -30.32 -13.86
N VAL A 666 37.77 -29.92 -13.59
CA VAL A 666 38.68 -30.60 -12.66
C VAL A 666 38.67 -29.83 -11.36
N TYR A 667 38.18 -30.47 -10.30
CA TYR A 667 38.12 -29.91 -8.96
C TYR A 667 38.71 -30.92 -7.96
N ASN A 668 39.34 -30.42 -6.89
CA ASN A 668 39.91 -31.24 -5.83
C ASN A 668 39.44 -30.73 -4.46
N GLU A 669 38.11 -30.67 -4.28
CA GLU A 669 37.48 -30.31 -3.02
C GLU A 669 36.97 -31.57 -2.31
N SER A 670 37.23 -31.68 -1.01
CA SER A 670 36.67 -32.74 -0.17
C SER A 670 35.46 -32.20 0.58
N TYR A 671 34.27 -32.73 0.28
CA TYR A 671 33.05 -32.40 1.03
C TYR A 671 32.96 -33.31 2.25
N ASP A 672 33.22 -32.77 3.44
CA ASP A 672 32.97 -33.52 4.68
C ASP A 672 31.49 -33.45 5.06
N SER A 673 30.99 -34.51 5.68
CA SER A 673 29.56 -34.77 5.97
C SER A 673 28.83 -33.71 6.85
N GLU A 674 29.53 -32.69 7.33
CA GLU A 674 28.99 -31.58 8.13
C GLU A 674 28.70 -30.31 7.30
N TYR A 675 28.83 -30.36 5.97
CA TYR A 675 28.67 -29.20 5.10
C TYR A 675 27.23 -29.01 4.55
N ASN A 676 26.62 -27.88 4.91
CA ASN A 676 25.56 -27.16 4.17
C ASN A 676 24.33 -27.93 3.63
N ASN A 677 23.82 -28.97 4.32
CA ASN A 677 22.60 -29.68 3.87
C ASN A 677 22.68 -30.19 2.41
N TRP A 678 23.88 -30.41 1.85
CA TRP A 678 24.03 -30.90 0.47
C TRP A 678 23.53 -32.35 0.40
N ASP A 679 22.54 -32.61 -0.46
CA ASP A 679 22.02 -33.95 -0.71
C ASP A 679 22.68 -34.52 -1.98
N ALA A 680 23.14 -35.77 -1.89
CA ALA A 680 23.67 -36.49 -3.05
C ALA A 680 22.63 -36.67 -4.18
N ALA A 681 21.33 -36.51 -3.87
CA ALA A 681 20.25 -36.52 -4.85
C ALA A 681 20.27 -35.31 -5.81
N ASP A 682 20.86 -34.18 -5.40
CA ASP A 682 20.90 -32.94 -6.20
C ASP A 682 22.01 -32.96 -7.26
N GLY A 683 22.83 -34.03 -7.28
CA GLY A 683 23.97 -34.18 -8.19
C GLY A 683 25.18 -33.32 -7.77
N HIS A 684 26.34 -33.62 -8.35
CA HIS A 684 27.56 -32.88 -8.03
C HIS A 684 27.72 -31.67 -8.97
N PRO A 685 28.12 -30.48 -8.47
CA PRO A 685 28.24 -29.27 -9.31
C PRO A 685 29.05 -29.45 -10.59
N LYS A 686 30.18 -30.19 -10.53
CA LYS A 686 31.02 -30.52 -11.70
C LYS A 686 30.28 -31.24 -12.83
N ASP A 687 29.25 -32.01 -12.50
CA ASP A 687 28.56 -32.90 -13.45
C ASP A 687 27.25 -32.24 -13.93
N VAL A 688 26.67 -31.35 -13.11
CA VAL A 688 25.36 -30.71 -13.36
C VAL A 688 25.50 -29.35 -14.03
N ILE A 689 26.38 -28.48 -13.50
CA ILE A 689 26.50 -27.09 -13.97
C ILE A 689 27.01 -27.01 -15.42
N PRO A 690 28.06 -27.77 -15.83
CA PRO A 690 28.55 -27.68 -17.21
C PRO A 690 27.51 -27.99 -18.27
N SER A 691 26.62 -28.97 -18.03
CA SER A 691 25.53 -29.27 -18.97
C SER A 691 24.49 -28.15 -19.04
N GLN A 692 24.14 -27.53 -17.91
CA GLN A 692 23.18 -26.41 -17.90
C GLN A 692 23.76 -25.17 -18.59
N VAL A 693 25.05 -24.90 -18.39
CA VAL A 693 25.76 -23.80 -19.07
C VAL A 693 25.72 -23.99 -20.59
N ILE A 694 25.94 -25.20 -21.10
CA ILE A 694 25.89 -25.45 -22.56
C ILE A 694 24.48 -25.22 -23.12
N GLU A 695 23.44 -25.60 -22.37
CA GLU A 695 22.03 -25.42 -22.77
C GLU A 695 21.60 -23.96 -22.72
N ASN A 696 22.05 -23.21 -21.70
CA ASN A 696 21.62 -21.84 -21.39
C ASN A 696 22.73 -20.80 -21.62
N GLN A 697 23.68 -21.05 -22.54
CA GLN A 697 24.82 -20.15 -22.77
C GLN A 697 24.42 -18.74 -23.26
N ASP A 698 23.20 -18.58 -23.76
CA ASP A 698 22.64 -17.28 -24.18
C ASP A 698 22.10 -16.47 -22.98
N ASP A 699 21.77 -17.12 -21.86
CA ASP A 699 21.31 -16.49 -20.60
C ASP A 699 21.71 -17.34 -19.38
N LEU A 700 22.82 -16.97 -18.75
CA LEU A 700 23.36 -17.71 -17.61
C LEU A 700 22.53 -17.55 -16.32
N ASP A 701 21.57 -16.61 -16.26
CA ASP A 701 20.67 -16.46 -15.10
C ASP A 701 19.66 -17.62 -14.99
N GLU A 702 19.45 -18.37 -16.08
CA GLU A 702 18.64 -19.59 -16.09
C GLU A 702 19.37 -20.82 -15.52
N VAL A 703 20.66 -20.69 -15.16
CA VAL A 703 21.44 -21.79 -14.56
C VAL A 703 21.14 -21.93 -13.07
N GLU A 704 20.56 -23.07 -12.68
CA GLU A 704 20.21 -23.35 -11.29
C GLU A 704 21.45 -23.84 -10.50
N LEU A 705 21.79 -23.09 -9.45
CA LEU A 705 22.87 -23.46 -8.54
C LEU A 705 22.50 -24.70 -7.71
N VAL A 706 23.45 -25.59 -7.47
CA VAL A 706 23.23 -26.79 -6.66
C VAL A 706 23.07 -26.40 -5.18
N SER A 707 21.93 -26.79 -4.59
CA SER A 707 21.61 -26.55 -3.18
C SER A 707 22.69 -27.14 -2.28
N GLY A 708 23.19 -26.38 -1.30
CA GLY A 708 24.25 -26.81 -0.39
C GLY A 708 25.70 -26.76 -0.93
N ALA A 709 25.89 -26.63 -2.25
CA ALA A 709 27.20 -26.48 -2.89
C ALA A 709 27.34 -25.14 -3.65
N THR A 710 26.70 -24.10 -3.14
CA THR A 710 26.49 -22.84 -3.85
C THR A 710 27.77 -22.08 -4.21
N VAL A 711 28.84 -22.20 -3.40
CA VAL A 711 30.13 -21.53 -3.68
C VAL A 711 30.83 -22.18 -4.87
N THR A 712 30.92 -23.51 -4.89
CA THR A 712 31.51 -24.25 -6.00
C THR A 712 30.68 -24.08 -7.28
N SER A 713 29.34 -24.14 -7.18
CA SER A 713 28.45 -23.86 -8.33
C SER A 713 28.68 -22.47 -8.92
N ARG A 714 28.80 -21.42 -8.08
CA ARG A 714 29.11 -20.07 -8.55
C ARG A 714 30.49 -19.96 -9.19
N SER A 715 31.48 -20.70 -8.69
CA SER A 715 32.85 -20.66 -9.22
C SER A 715 32.93 -21.30 -10.62
N ILE A 716 32.23 -22.41 -10.82
CA ILE A 716 32.06 -23.04 -12.14
C ILE A 716 31.30 -22.09 -13.09
N LEU A 717 30.21 -21.48 -12.63
CA LEU A 717 29.45 -20.53 -13.43
C LEU A 717 30.29 -19.31 -13.83
N ARG A 718 31.13 -18.78 -12.94
CA ARG A 718 32.07 -17.70 -13.26
C ARG A 718 33.09 -18.09 -14.33
N ALA A 719 33.58 -19.33 -14.32
CA ALA A 719 34.49 -19.77 -15.37
C ALA A 719 33.80 -19.77 -16.75
N ALA A 720 32.53 -20.16 -16.81
CA ALA A 720 31.74 -20.04 -18.03
C ALA A 720 31.53 -18.58 -18.45
N GLN A 721 31.25 -17.68 -17.51
CA GLN A 721 31.14 -16.24 -17.80
C GLN A 721 32.43 -15.69 -18.42
N ILE A 722 33.58 -15.98 -17.82
CA ILE A 722 34.90 -15.56 -18.34
C ILE A 722 35.13 -16.12 -19.75
N ALA A 723 34.74 -17.36 -20.01
CA ALA A 723 34.84 -17.95 -21.35
C ALA A 723 33.97 -17.22 -22.37
N LEU A 724 32.71 -16.92 -22.03
CA LEU A 724 31.80 -16.21 -22.93
C LEU A 724 32.28 -14.78 -23.19
N ASP A 725 32.84 -14.10 -22.19
CA ASP A 725 33.40 -12.76 -22.36
C ASP A 725 34.61 -12.77 -23.31
N TYR A 726 35.48 -13.78 -23.22
CA TYR A 726 36.58 -14.00 -24.17
C TYR A 726 36.08 -14.30 -25.58
N LEU A 727 35.05 -15.14 -25.73
CA LEU A 727 34.48 -15.49 -27.03
C LEU A 727 33.82 -14.30 -27.72
N LYS A 728 33.11 -13.46 -26.97
CA LYS A 728 32.57 -12.17 -27.47
C LYS A 728 33.68 -11.23 -27.94
N HIS A 729 34.82 -11.23 -27.24
CA HIS A 729 35.98 -10.43 -27.66
C HIS A 729 36.54 -10.92 -29.00
N LEU A 730 36.70 -12.23 -29.20
CA LEU A 730 37.12 -12.80 -30.50
C LEU A 730 36.12 -12.48 -31.62
N GLU A 731 34.82 -12.62 -31.34
CA GLU A 731 33.75 -12.29 -32.29
C GLU A 731 33.83 -10.81 -32.73
N ALA A 732 34.08 -9.90 -31.78
CA ALA A 732 34.23 -8.47 -32.06
C ALA A 732 35.45 -8.14 -32.93
N LEU A 733 36.53 -8.92 -32.82
CA LEU A 733 37.74 -8.80 -33.65
C LEU A 733 37.60 -9.43 -35.05
N ASN A 734 36.51 -10.17 -35.32
CA ASN A 734 36.35 -11.04 -36.50
C ASN A 734 37.53 -12.04 -36.69
N GLU A 735 38.10 -12.54 -35.59
CA GLU A 735 39.24 -13.48 -35.62
C GLU A 735 38.84 -14.94 -35.72
#